data_AF-A0A1V1PE26-F1
#
_entry.id   AF-A0A1V1PE26-F1
#
_cell.length_a   1.000
_cell.length_b   1.000
_cell.length_c   1.000
_cell.angle_alpha   90.00
_cell.angle_beta   90.00
_cell.angle_gamma   90.00
#
_symmetry.space_group_name_H-M   'P 1'
#
loop_
_entity.id
_entity.type
_entity.pdbx_description
1 polymer ?
#
loop_
_entity_poly.entity_id
_entity_poly.type
_entity_poly.pdbx_seq_one_letter_code
_entity_poly.pdbx_strand_id
1 'polypeptide(L)'
;MTRNKKYQLVLCIVLSMILLCACTQEEKWDMHWEQSSGNAFQSMDVSASLPDTQIVRAATTRKKQSTGIKGDYLLKTNWHQHYPFNKALPMINGRRVVAGCVNIALAQIMYYYHYPLQGNGVVHHSWKGQYFTAVLNRRLYWNKMPLTITPDTPNYAIDELAALIRDISMINQTLFGSGPYEQSGAAFDMNQFVFHFGYSREIQQTSSNNPEFFHIIDHEIEARRPVLISIHGQPIDHMAIIDGKTVHNGQTCYHVNMGWGGQHNRFYDLSRPITLESISDQRSIGQTYRFTGHMTLYYPIKPCDKKTCSSNNLEPHDHVSGNQIQGQFDFRTDKDRYENILLKDTTVIQGDRGYANQAFYIEIYDQFHQLLSSSAPDSKAIQHDFDPGIYHFTVSLCQSNQQSMHCYELKPGYAQYTIRISTGVITPDEKLSIANDIGPPIITNESTDIILPRNFTKHIIRMDAFHPMGLPVALSVASDTKSPGIDAYMNDHFLIITNQHQGHLKSTKLSVTAHTNGIRTQADFNIMFSGQRVWFGKTIDIPGEFKNQESQNIHRLILEDRCRLTGYNGFMNQAFYMQIMDKQGKRIVGPNDREIDRYFDRGIYHIQTSLKIERRQQTQGSQKISTRYYEYQKGLGDQYVIHAYCPDVNYDLDLLAQDNTDSPPQFQKNFHHSF
;
A
#
# COMPACT_ATOMS: atom_id res chain seq x y z
N MET A 1 -41.80 -70.21 -46.35
CA MET A 1 -42.99 -69.34 -46.24
C MET A 1 -43.36 -69.26 -44.75
N THR A 2 -43.08 -68.14 -44.07
CA THR A 2 -44.03 -67.04 -43.71
C THR A 2 -45.06 -67.43 -42.63
N ARG A 3 -45.32 -66.66 -41.57
CA ARG A 3 -45.01 -65.23 -41.26
C ARG A 3 -44.78 -65.01 -39.74
N ASN A 4 -44.08 -63.93 -39.36
CA ASN A 4 -43.84 -63.49 -37.96
C ASN A 4 -45.00 -62.58 -37.45
N LYS A 5 -45.35 -62.42 -36.16
CA LYS A 5 -44.62 -62.28 -34.85
C LYS A 5 -43.99 -60.88 -34.62
N LYS A 6 -44.05 -60.22 -33.43
CA LYS A 6 -44.92 -60.36 -32.21
C LYS A 6 -44.70 -59.16 -31.23
N TYR A 7 -45.75 -58.80 -30.47
CA TYR A 7 -45.81 -58.17 -29.11
C TYR A 7 -45.41 -56.70 -28.77
N GLN A 8 -46.13 -56.25 -27.73
CA GLN A 8 -46.06 -55.12 -26.77
C GLN A 8 -44.65 -54.84 -26.17
N LEU A 9 -44.34 -53.72 -25.48
CA LEU A 9 -44.92 -53.25 -24.19
C LEU A 9 -44.47 -51.80 -23.78
N VAL A 10 -45.38 -50.97 -23.24
CA VAL A 10 -45.31 -50.07 -22.03
C VAL A 10 -43.95 -49.37 -21.67
N LEU A 11 -43.78 -48.05 -21.40
CA LEU A 11 -44.54 -47.12 -20.51
C LEU A 11 -44.26 -45.59 -20.74
N CYS A 12 -45.20 -44.74 -20.29
CA CYS A 12 -45.19 -43.29 -19.94
C CYS A 12 -44.17 -42.24 -20.49
N ILE A 13 -44.72 -41.36 -21.34
CA ILE A 13 -45.04 -39.93 -21.05
C ILE A 13 -43.94 -39.00 -20.46
N VAL A 14 -43.60 -37.99 -21.28
CA VAL A 14 -43.44 -36.58 -20.85
C VAL A 14 -44.55 -35.79 -21.57
N LEU A 15 -45.21 -34.84 -20.91
CA LEU A 15 -46.34 -34.08 -21.49
C LEU A 15 -46.14 -32.57 -21.27
N SER A 16 -46.15 -31.80 -22.36
CA SER A 16 -45.75 -30.40 -22.40
C SER A 16 -46.85 -29.48 -22.92
N MET A 17 -47.18 -28.43 -22.14
CA MET A 17 -47.98 -27.24 -22.55
C MET A 17 -49.45 -27.57 -22.96
N ILE A 18 -50.43 -26.66 -22.97
CA ILE A 18 -50.49 -25.29 -23.50
C ILE A 18 -51.60 -24.48 -22.77
N LEU A 19 -51.30 -23.19 -22.45
CA LEU A 19 -52.19 -22.02 -22.17
C LEU A 19 -53.38 -22.17 -21.18
N LEU A 20 -53.79 -21.15 -20.41
CA LEU A 20 -54.06 -19.77 -20.84
C LEU A 20 -54.11 -18.75 -19.67
N CYS A 21 -53.80 -17.49 -19.98
CA CYS A 21 -54.24 -16.24 -19.31
C CYS A 21 -53.50 -15.69 -18.06
N ALA A 22 -53.64 -14.36 -17.91
CA ALA A 22 -53.25 -13.45 -16.81
C ALA A 22 -51.74 -13.18 -16.54
N CYS A 23 -51.43 -11.91 -16.24
CA CYS A 23 -50.10 -11.40 -15.86
C CYS A 23 -50.18 -10.55 -14.59
N THR A 24 -49.20 -10.67 -13.69
CA THR A 24 -48.75 -9.74 -12.61
C THR A 24 -47.82 -10.54 -11.67
N GLN A 25 -46.73 -10.01 -11.08
CA GLN A 25 -46.01 -8.75 -11.27
C GLN A 25 -44.58 -8.93 -10.70
N GLU A 26 -43.56 -8.28 -11.29
CA GLU A 26 -42.24 -8.11 -10.65
C GLU A 26 -42.12 -6.65 -10.17
N GLU A 27 -41.68 -6.43 -8.94
CA GLU A 27 -41.42 -5.07 -8.44
C GLU A 27 -40.02 -4.59 -8.81
N LYS A 28 -39.96 -3.59 -9.70
CA LYS A 28 -38.78 -2.74 -9.89
C LYS A 28 -38.98 -1.44 -9.12
N TRP A 29 -37.93 -1.01 -8.43
CA TRP A 29 -37.88 0.30 -7.77
C TRP A 29 -37.18 1.31 -8.67
N ASP A 30 -37.96 1.99 -9.52
CA ASP A 30 -37.48 3.11 -10.34
C ASP A 30 -37.37 4.39 -9.50
N MET A 31 -36.21 5.06 -9.55
CA MET A 31 -36.02 6.40 -9.00
C MET A 31 -36.17 7.45 -10.10
N HIS A 32 -37.28 8.17 -10.10
CA HIS A 32 -37.47 9.35 -10.96
C HIS A 32 -36.74 10.58 -10.40
N TRP A 33 -36.24 11.42 -11.32
CA TRP A 33 -35.71 12.75 -11.03
C TRP A 33 -36.65 13.81 -11.58
N GLU A 34 -37.31 14.58 -10.72
CA GLU A 34 -38.11 15.73 -11.15
C GLU A 34 -37.22 16.89 -11.59
N GLN A 35 -37.46 17.40 -12.80
CA GLN A 35 -36.88 18.66 -13.28
C GLN A 35 -37.84 19.80 -12.94
N SER A 36 -37.47 20.65 -11.99
CA SER A 36 -38.19 21.90 -11.72
C SER A 36 -37.78 23.00 -12.70
N SER A 37 -38.76 23.60 -13.37
CA SER A 37 -38.56 24.64 -14.38
C SER A 37 -38.46 26.04 -13.77
N GLY A 38 -37.34 26.73 -13.98
CA GLY A 38 -37.15 28.13 -13.62
C GLY A 38 -37.62 29.06 -14.73
N ASN A 39 -38.53 30.00 -14.43
CA ASN A 39 -39.05 30.96 -15.39
C ASN A 39 -38.01 32.02 -15.82
N ALA A 40 -38.16 32.52 -17.04
CA ALA A 40 -37.37 33.63 -17.56
C ALA A 40 -37.78 34.97 -16.92
N PHE A 41 -36.81 35.87 -16.75
CA PHE A 41 -37.04 37.30 -16.56
C PHE A 41 -36.00 38.14 -17.31
N GLN A 42 -36.30 39.43 -17.48
CA GLN A 42 -35.77 40.26 -18.56
C GLN A 42 -34.38 40.86 -18.32
N SER A 43 -33.71 41.19 -19.42
CA SER A 43 -32.56 42.08 -19.47
C SER A 43 -32.91 43.50 -19.01
N MET A 44 -32.02 44.12 -18.22
CA MET A 44 -31.94 45.56 -18.06
C MET A 44 -30.49 46.02 -18.20
N ASP A 45 -30.22 46.89 -19.17
CA ASP A 45 -28.94 47.57 -19.31
C ASP A 45 -28.78 48.63 -18.21
N VAL A 46 -27.60 48.68 -17.59
CA VAL A 46 -27.13 49.87 -16.86
C VAL A 46 -25.67 50.10 -17.24
N SER A 47 -25.40 51.18 -17.96
CA SER A 47 -24.07 51.58 -18.39
C SER A 47 -23.36 52.41 -17.32
N ALA A 48 -22.15 52.00 -16.95
CA ALA A 48 -21.22 52.81 -16.14
C ALA A 48 -19.77 52.48 -16.56
N SER A 49 -19.06 53.47 -17.08
CA SER A 49 -17.70 53.32 -17.64
C SER A 49 -16.63 53.89 -16.70
N LEU A 50 -15.60 53.07 -16.41
CA LEU A 50 -14.36 53.47 -15.74
C LEU A 50 -13.17 52.66 -16.34
N PRO A 51 -11.91 53.09 -16.16
CA PRO A 51 -11.03 53.32 -17.31
C PRO A 51 -10.10 52.16 -17.73
N ASP A 52 -9.45 52.38 -18.87
CA ASP A 52 -8.51 51.47 -19.53
C ASP A 52 -7.52 50.77 -18.59
N THR A 53 -7.61 49.44 -18.57
CA THR A 53 -6.50 48.56 -18.21
C THR A 53 -6.07 47.84 -19.47
N GLN A 54 -4.80 47.93 -19.87
CA GLN A 54 -4.33 47.32 -21.13
C GLN A 54 -4.55 45.80 -21.13
N ILE A 55 -5.51 45.34 -21.94
CA ILE A 55 -5.84 43.93 -22.07
C ILE A 55 -4.76 43.24 -22.92
N VAL A 56 -3.78 42.64 -22.26
CA VAL A 56 -2.92 41.62 -22.88
C VAL A 56 -3.80 40.40 -23.17
N ARG A 57 -4.37 40.34 -24.38
CA ARG A 57 -5.21 39.23 -24.84
C ARG A 57 -4.37 37.96 -24.98
N ALA A 58 -4.32 37.15 -23.91
CA ALA A 58 -3.92 35.76 -24.04
C ALA A 58 -4.86 35.06 -25.05
N ALA A 59 -4.30 34.40 -26.06
CA ALA A 59 -5.08 33.83 -27.16
C ALA A 59 -6.01 32.73 -26.64
N THR A 60 -7.32 32.88 -26.88
CA THR A 60 -8.37 31.94 -26.45
C THR A 60 -8.44 30.72 -27.38
N THR A 61 -7.35 29.94 -27.42
CA THR A 61 -7.43 28.54 -27.84
C THR A 61 -8.30 27.80 -26.82
N ARG A 62 -9.60 27.65 -27.14
CA ARG A 62 -10.46 26.66 -26.49
C ARG A 62 -9.78 25.29 -26.64
N LYS A 63 -9.10 24.81 -25.59
CA LYS A 63 -8.69 23.39 -25.49
C LYS A 63 -9.97 22.58 -25.68
N LYS A 64 -10.10 21.91 -26.82
CA LYS A 64 -11.28 21.10 -27.17
C LYS A 64 -11.30 19.92 -26.21
N GLN A 65 -12.05 20.07 -25.11
CA GLN A 65 -12.12 19.11 -24.02
C GLN A 65 -12.48 17.75 -24.60
N SER A 66 -11.49 16.86 -24.68
CA SER A 66 -11.64 15.58 -25.37
C SER A 66 -12.59 14.71 -24.55
N THR A 67 -13.82 14.54 -25.02
CA THR A 67 -14.75 13.54 -24.49
C THR A 67 -14.05 12.18 -24.57
N GLY A 68 -13.58 11.68 -23.44
CA GLY A 68 -12.77 10.48 -23.38
C GLY A 68 -13.46 9.30 -24.06
N ILE A 69 -12.68 8.49 -24.77
CA ILE A 69 -13.15 7.23 -25.34
C ILE A 69 -13.78 6.41 -24.21
N LYS A 70 -15.01 5.94 -24.42
CA LYS A 70 -15.76 5.13 -23.44
C LYS A 70 -15.67 3.64 -23.77
N GLY A 71 -15.80 2.83 -22.74
CA GLY A 71 -15.81 1.38 -22.79
C GLY A 71 -15.76 0.82 -21.38
N ASP A 72 -15.96 -0.49 -21.25
CA ASP A 72 -15.86 -1.19 -19.97
C ASP A 72 -14.40 -1.59 -19.66
N TYR A 73 -14.10 -1.65 -18.36
CA TYR A 73 -12.80 -1.98 -17.80
C TYR A 73 -12.99 -2.66 -16.44
N LEU A 74 -12.02 -3.45 -15.98
CA LEU A 74 -12.14 -4.40 -14.89
C LEU A 74 -11.88 -3.77 -13.52
N LEU A 75 -10.83 -2.97 -13.37
CA LEU A 75 -10.46 -2.34 -12.11
C LEU A 75 -11.40 -1.18 -11.78
N LYS A 76 -11.57 -0.92 -10.48
CA LYS A 76 -12.27 0.26 -9.94
C LYS A 76 -11.40 1.05 -8.94
N THR A 77 -10.19 0.56 -8.68
CA THR A 77 -9.15 1.22 -7.90
C THR A 77 -8.52 2.38 -8.69
N ASN A 78 -8.24 3.48 -7.99
CA ASN A 78 -7.49 4.62 -8.50
C ASN A 78 -6.41 4.97 -7.47
N TRP A 79 -5.40 4.10 -7.34
CA TRP A 79 -4.34 4.24 -6.33
C TRP A 79 -3.15 5.06 -6.85
N HIS A 80 -2.36 5.63 -5.95
CA HIS A 80 -1.22 6.50 -6.27
C HIS A 80 0.08 6.01 -5.61
N GLN A 81 1.23 6.46 -6.08
CA GLN A 81 2.54 6.15 -5.51
C GLN A 81 2.98 6.99 -4.29
N HIS A 82 2.18 7.99 -3.88
CA HIS A 82 2.51 8.90 -2.78
C HIS A 82 1.55 8.68 -1.59
N TYR A 83 1.52 9.59 -0.62
CA TYR A 83 0.59 9.47 0.52
C TYR A 83 -0.86 9.52 0.01
N PRO A 84 -1.78 8.69 0.55
CA PRO A 84 -1.64 7.82 1.73
C PRO A 84 -1.04 6.42 1.49
N PHE A 85 -0.87 6.04 0.22
CA PHE A 85 -0.49 4.69 -0.20
C PHE A 85 0.93 4.27 0.26
N ASN A 86 1.85 5.23 0.39
CA ASN A 86 3.21 5.02 0.90
C ASN A 86 3.35 5.15 2.44
N LYS A 87 2.26 5.21 3.22
CA LYS A 87 2.32 5.52 4.66
C LYS A 87 3.15 4.52 5.50
N ALA A 88 3.20 3.26 5.12
CA ALA A 88 4.00 2.22 5.78
C ALA A 88 5.40 2.03 5.14
N LEU A 89 5.80 2.90 4.20
CA LEU A 89 7.14 2.91 3.62
C LEU A 89 8.09 3.85 4.39
N PRO A 90 9.42 3.61 4.32
CA PRO A 90 10.41 4.36 5.09
C PRO A 90 10.40 5.88 4.88
N MET A 91 11.01 6.59 5.84
CA MET A 91 11.34 8.01 5.72
C MET A 91 12.85 8.20 5.78
N ILE A 92 13.42 8.94 4.82
CA ILE A 92 14.81 9.40 4.86
C ILE A 92 14.83 10.88 5.21
N ASN A 93 15.56 11.25 6.26
CA ASN A 93 15.75 12.64 6.68
C ASN A 93 14.43 13.42 6.83
N GLY A 94 13.35 12.78 7.29
CA GLY A 94 12.02 13.38 7.39
C GLY A 94 11.22 13.50 6.08
N ARG A 95 11.62 12.80 5.02
CA ARG A 95 10.86 12.68 3.76
C ARG A 95 10.47 11.23 3.50
N ARG A 96 9.16 11.00 3.38
CA ARG A 96 8.56 9.70 3.04
C ARG A 96 8.94 9.29 1.62
N VAL A 97 9.28 8.02 1.41
CA VAL A 97 9.65 7.52 0.08
C VAL A 97 8.43 7.27 -0.82
N VAL A 98 8.64 7.28 -2.13
CA VAL A 98 7.60 6.99 -3.15
C VAL A 98 7.42 5.46 -3.25
N ALA A 99 6.21 4.97 -3.52
CA ALA A 99 5.94 3.53 -3.60
C ALA A 99 6.48 2.88 -4.88
N GLY A 100 6.62 3.61 -5.98
CA GLY A 100 7.02 3.07 -7.28
C GLY A 100 5.85 2.50 -8.09
N CYS A 101 5.97 2.55 -9.42
CA CYS A 101 4.91 2.16 -10.34
C CYS A 101 4.57 0.66 -10.26
N VAL A 102 5.59 -0.20 -10.24
CA VAL A 102 5.48 -1.65 -10.14
C VAL A 102 4.64 -2.07 -8.92
N ASN A 103 4.94 -1.51 -7.75
CA ASN A 103 4.30 -1.91 -6.50
C ASN A 103 2.83 -1.48 -6.44
N ILE A 104 2.48 -0.30 -6.96
CA ILE A 104 1.09 0.15 -7.06
C ILE A 104 0.31 -0.63 -8.13
N ALA A 105 0.95 -0.99 -9.25
CA ALA A 105 0.33 -1.78 -10.29
C ALA A 105 -0.01 -3.20 -9.79
N LEU A 106 0.93 -3.87 -9.12
CA LEU A 106 0.72 -5.15 -8.45
C LEU A 106 -0.35 -5.07 -7.37
N ALA A 107 -0.29 -4.09 -6.47
CA ALA A 107 -1.24 -3.95 -5.37
C ALA A 107 -2.69 -3.81 -5.88
N GLN A 108 -2.91 -3.04 -6.95
CA GLN A 108 -4.24 -2.89 -7.57
C GLN A 108 -4.74 -4.19 -8.24
N ILE A 109 -3.85 -5.02 -8.81
CA ILE A 109 -4.23 -6.35 -9.34
C ILE A 109 -4.54 -7.32 -8.19
N MET A 110 -3.75 -7.34 -7.11
CA MET A 110 -4.04 -8.19 -5.95
C MET A 110 -5.38 -7.83 -5.30
N TYR A 111 -5.70 -6.54 -5.23
CA TYR A 111 -7.00 -6.06 -4.76
C TYR A 111 -8.14 -6.45 -5.70
N TYR A 112 -7.95 -6.41 -7.03
CA TYR A 112 -8.96 -6.88 -7.99
C TYR A 112 -9.34 -8.35 -7.77
N TYR A 113 -8.39 -9.20 -7.37
CA TYR A 113 -8.64 -10.60 -7.04
C TYR A 113 -9.01 -10.87 -5.57
N HIS A 114 -8.79 -9.91 -4.67
CA HIS A 114 -8.79 -10.12 -3.20
C HIS A 114 -7.97 -11.35 -2.79
N TYR A 115 -6.75 -11.50 -3.34
CA TYR A 115 -5.93 -12.70 -3.19
C TYR A 115 -4.43 -12.36 -2.99
N PRO A 116 -3.71 -13.07 -2.10
CA PRO A 116 -4.14 -14.20 -1.26
C PRO A 116 -4.86 -13.76 0.03
N LEU A 117 -5.40 -14.70 0.81
CA LEU A 117 -5.94 -14.40 2.14
C LEU A 117 -4.85 -14.07 3.17
N GLN A 118 -3.64 -14.58 2.95
CA GLN A 118 -2.47 -14.51 3.84
C GLN A 118 -1.22 -14.66 2.95
N GLY A 119 -0.16 -13.91 3.23
CA GLY A 119 1.14 -14.13 2.57
C GLY A 119 1.95 -15.24 3.24
N ASN A 120 3.14 -15.52 2.72
CA ASN A 120 4.03 -16.56 3.24
C ASN A 120 5.49 -16.07 3.39
N GLY A 121 6.18 -16.53 4.42
CA GLY A 121 7.60 -16.29 4.69
C GLY A 121 7.93 -14.91 5.30
N VAL A 122 9.23 -14.63 5.38
CA VAL A 122 9.80 -13.34 5.76
C VAL A 122 10.71 -12.87 4.64
N VAL A 123 10.66 -11.57 4.33
CA VAL A 123 11.49 -10.92 3.30
C VAL A 123 12.35 -9.85 3.95
N HIS A 124 13.62 -9.79 3.53
CA HIS A 124 14.55 -8.75 3.92
C HIS A 124 14.93 -7.88 2.73
N HIS A 125 15.11 -6.59 2.98
CA HIS A 125 15.53 -5.63 1.97
C HIS A 125 16.61 -4.71 2.55
N SER A 126 17.77 -4.69 1.90
CA SER A 126 18.93 -3.88 2.30
C SER A 126 19.11 -2.73 1.32
N TRP A 127 18.94 -1.49 1.78
CA TRP A 127 18.96 -0.33 0.89
C TRP A 127 19.49 0.94 1.57
N LYS A 128 20.47 1.60 0.91
CA LYS A 128 21.20 2.79 1.44
C LYS A 128 21.73 2.62 2.88
N GLY A 129 22.10 1.40 3.26
CA GLY A 129 22.58 1.09 4.62
C GLY A 129 21.47 0.93 5.67
N GLN A 130 20.20 1.04 5.28
CA GLN A 130 19.05 0.64 6.10
C GLN A 130 18.68 -0.81 5.79
N TYR A 131 18.26 -1.55 6.82
CA TYR A 131 17.83 -2.94 6.72
C TYR A 131 16.36 -3.02 7.13
N PHE A 132 15.53 -3.63 6.28
CA PHE A 132 14.10 -3.78 6.48
C PHE A 132 13.72 -5.25 6.52
N THR A 133 12.77 -5.60 7.38
CA THR A 133 12.16 -6.92 7.48
C THR A 133 10.65 -6.79 7.30
N ALA A 134 10.07 -7.59 6.41
CA ALA A 134 8.63 -7.72 6.23
C ALA A 134 8.23 -9.18 6.47
N VAL A 135 7.44 -9.42 7.52
CA VAL A 135 6.85 -10.73 7.80
C VAL A 135 5.53 -10.85 7.06
N LEU A 136 5.48 -11.76 6.09
CA LEU A 136 4.37 -11.87 5.14
C LEU A 136 3.31 -12.88 5.59
N ASN A 137 3.64 -13.72 6.58
CA ASN A 137 2.73 -14.66 7.28
C ASN A 137 1.47 -14.02 7.91
N ARG A 138 1.26 -12.71 7.76
CA ARG A 138 0.06 -12.00 8.22
C ARG A 138 -1.11 -12.18 7.24
N ARG A 139 -2.32 -12.09 7.79
CA ARG A 139 -3.55 -12.02 6.99
C ARG A 139 -3.64 -10.70 6.23
N LEU A 140 -4.20 -10.73 5.02
CA LEU A 140 -4.51 -9.56 4.20
C LEU A 140 -6.01 -9.26 4.32
N TYR A 141 -6.36 -8.11 4.90
CA TYR A 141 -7.76 -7.77 5.18
C TYR A 141 -8.36 -6.95 4.03
N TRP A 142 -8.58 -7.60 2.88
CA TRP A 142 -9.13 -6.97 1.68
C TRP A 142 -10.38 -6.12 1.92
N ASN A 143 -11.30 -6.59 2.76
CA ASN A 143 -12.53 -5.86 3.14
C ASN A 143 -12.31 -4.69 4.12
N LYS A 144 -11.07 -4.40 4.50
CA LYS A 144 -10.63 -3.20 5.23
C LYS A 144 -9.86 -2.23 4.34
N MET A 145 -9.30 -2.69 3.22
CA MET A 145 -8.58 -1.85 2.26
C MET A 145 -9.57 -1.04 1.40
N PRO A 146 -9.41 0.29 1.29
CA PRO A 146 -10.36 1.16 0.59
C PRO A 146 -10.16 1.11 -0.93
N LEU A 147 -11.27 1.03 -1.67
CA LEU A 147 -11.27 1.05 -3.14
C LEU A 147 -10.67 2.35 -3.69
N THR A 148 -11.09 3.47 -3.12
CA THR A 148 -10.55 4.81 -3.33
C THR A 148 -10.40 5.47 -1.96
N ILE A 149 -9.42 6.38 -1.83
CA ILE A 149 -9.23 7.13 -0.59
C ILE A 149 -9.90 8.50 -0.72
N THR A 150 -10.50 8.94 0.38
CA THR A 150 -11.19 10.22 0.59
C THR A 150 -10.75 10.83 1.93
N PRO A 151 -11.05 12.11 2.23
CA PRO A 151 -10.67 12.74 3.50
C PRO A 151 -11.30 12.05 4.74
N ASP A 152 -12.45 11.40 4.56
CA ASP A 152 -13.19 10.67 5.59
C ASP A 152 -12.80 9.17 5.67
N THR A 153 -11.88 8.69 4.84
CA THR A 153 -11.42 7.29 4.88
C THR A 153 -10.68 7.02 6.19
N PRO A 154 -11.09 5.99 6.98
CA PRO A 154 -10.48 5.73 8.28
C PRO A 154 -8.99 5.39 8.21
N ASN A 155 -8.20 5.88 9.17
CA ASN A 155 -6.75 5.62 9.21
C ASN A 155 -6.41 4.12 9.14
N TYR A 156 -7.08 3.25 9.92
CA TYR A 156 -6.80 1.80 9.90
C TYR A 156 -6.96 1.15 8.51
N ALA A 157 -7.83 1.71 7.66
CA ALA A 157 -8.08 1.22 6.30
C ALA A 157 -6.94 1.67 5.35
N ILE A 158 -6.45 2.89 5.53
CA ILE A 158 -5.22 3.39 4.91
C ILE A 158 -4.02 2.55 5.36
N ASP A 159 -3.92 2.24 6.65
CA ASP A 159 -2.79 1.51 7.25
C ASP A 159 -2.68 0.07 6.73
N GLU A 160 -3.81 -0.62 6.54
CA GLU A 160 -3.81 -1.98 5.97
C GLU A 160 -3.41 -1.99 4.49
N LEU A 161 -3.89 -1.00 3.71
CA LEU A 161 -3.51 -0.82 2.31
C LEU A 161 -2.03 -0.43 2.17
N ALA A 162 -1.54 0.50 2.98
CA ALA A 162 -0.15 0.90 2.98
C ALA A 162 0.78 -0.26 3.38
N ALA A 163 0.36 -1.12 4.31
CA ALA A 163 1.09 -2.33 4.67
C ALA A 163 1.19 -3.32 3.51
N LEU A 164 0.10 -3.56 2.75
CA LEU A 164 0.18 -4.37 1.51
C LEU A 164 1.23 -3.81 0.53
N ILE A 165 1.25 -2.48 0.35
CA ILE A 165 2.17 -1.82 -0.58
C ILE A 165 3.63 -1.90 -0.07
N ARG A 166 3.85 -1.78 1.25
CA ARG A 166 5.16 -2.06 1.88
C ARG A 166 5.62 -3.48 1.57
N ASP A 167 4.76 -4.45 1.83
CA ASP A 167 5.07 -5.88 1.72
C ASP A 167 5.48 -6.25 0.27
N ILE A 168 4.73 -5.75 -0.73
CA ILE A 168 5.09 -5.86 -2.17
C ILE A 168 6.42 -5.14 -2.49
N SER A 169 6.66 -3.96 -1.89
CA SER A 169 7.88 -3.19 -2.16
C SER A 169 9.16 -3.89 -1.66
N MET A 170 9.08 -4.65 -0.58
CA MET A 170 10.20 -5.45 -0.07
C MET A 170 10.46 -6.68 -0.95
N ILE A 171 9.41 -7.36 -1.40
CA ILE A 171 9.47 -8.46 -2.39
C ILE A 171 10.22 -8.03 -3.65
N ASN A 172 9.86 -6.87 -4.22
CA ASN A 172 10.49 -6.34 -5.42
C ASN A 172 11.84 -5.61 -5.16
N GLN A 173 12.39 -5.69 -3.95
CA GLN A 173 13.68 -5.09 -3.56
C GLN A 173 13.80 -3.60 -3.95
N THR A 174 12.74 -2.82 -3.70
CA THR A 174 12.51 -1.51 -4.33
C THR A 174 13.57 -0.46 -4.00
N LEU A 175 14.25 0.06 -5.03
CA LEU A 175 15.22 1.16 -4.91
C LEU A 175 14.47 2.50 -4.77
N PHE A 176 14.19 2.90 -3.53
CA PHE A 176 13.24 3.98 -3.22
C PHE A 176 13.68 5.44 -3.56
N GLY A 177 12.76 6.26 -4.03
CA GLY A 177 12.92 7.71 -4.18
C GLY A 177 12.44 8.48 -2.94
N SER A 178 13.25 9.40 -2.39
CA SER A 178 13.00 10.07 -1.09
C SER A 178 12.51 11.53 -1.21
N GLY A 179 11.28 11.73 -1.67
CA GLY A 179 10.63 13.03 -1.76
C GLY A 179 9.46 13.07 -2.76
N PRO A 180 8.64 14.14 -2.78
CA PRO A 180 7.45 14.22 -3.64
C PRO A 180 7.76 14.32 -5.16
N TYR A 181 9.00 14.66 -5.53
CA TYR A 181 9.46 14.71 -6.93
C TYR A 181 10.33 13.51 -7.33
N GLU A 182 10.66 12.63 -6.38
CA GLU A 182 11.55 11.48 -6.58
C GLU A 182 10.79 10.28 -7.14
N GLN A 183 11.51 9.22 -7.51
CA GLN A 183 10.96 8.01 -8.13
C GLN A 183 11.58 6.77 -7.51
N SER A 184 10.81 5.68 -7.43
CA SER A 184 11.28 4.41 -6.88
C SER A 184 11.39 3.38 -8.00
N GLY A 185 12.60 2.87 -8.22
CA GLY A 185 12.89 1.87 -9.25
C GLY A 185 12.74 0.45 -8.71
N ALA A 186 12.04 -0.40 -9.46
CA ALA A 186 11.88 -1.82 -9.17
C ALA A 186 11.70 -2.60 -10.47
N ALA A 187 12.05 -3.88 -10.46
CA ALA A 187 11.53 -4.86 -11.41
C ALA A 187 10.37 -5.62 -10.76
N PHE A 188 9.54 -6.29 -11.56
CA PHE A 188 8.55 -7.24 -11.03
C PHE A 188 9.25 -8.59 -10.81
N ASP A 189 9.52 -8.94 -9.55
CA ASP A 189 10.07 -10.27 -9.23
C ASP A 189 8.94 -11.30 -9.21
N MET A 190 8.69 -11.88 -10.38
CA MET A 190 7.65 -12.90 -10.59
C MET A 190 7.83 -14.12 -9.68
N ASN A 191 9.07 -14.55 -9.43
CA ASN A 191 9.37 -15.73 -8.61
C ASN A 191 9.03 -15.45 -7.14
N GLN A 192 9.50 -14.32 -6.60
CA GLN A 192 9.19 -13.91 -5.22
C GLN A 192 7.69 -13.62 -5.05
N PHE A 193 7.01 -13.07 -6.05
CA PHE A 193 5.55 -12.84 -6.02
C PHE A 193 4.73 -14.14 -6.02
N VAL A 194 5.10 -15.12 -6.85
CA VAL A 194 4.52 -16.48 -6.82
C VAL A 194 4.75 -17.13 -5.46
N PHE A 195 5.98 -17.11 -4.95
CA PHE A 195 6.38 -17.75 -3.70
C PHE A 195 5.73 -17.14 -2.45
N HIS A 196 5.72 -15.81 -2.33
CA HIS A 196 5.24 -15.11 -1.12
C HIS A 196 3.73 -14.83 -1.13
N PHE A 197 3.07 -14.83 -2.29
CA PHE A 197 1.64 -14.54 -2.41
C PHE A 197 0.81 -15.62 -3.13
N GLY A 198 1.38 -16.77 -3.51
CA GLY A 198 0.64 -17.90 -4.07
C GLY A 198 0.02 -17.67 -5.45
N TYR A 199 0.54 -16.72 -6.23
CA TYR A 199 0.04 -16.50 -7.59
C TYR A 199 0.42 -17.65 -8.54
N SER A 200 -0.29 -17.79 -9.65
CA SER A 200 -0.05 -18.87 -10.62
C SER A 200 1.39 -18.85 -11.15
N ARG A 201 2.04 -20.02 -11.22
CA ARG A 201 3.38 -20.19 -11.83
C ARG A 201 3.43 -19.90 -13.33
N GLU A 202 2.29 -19.71 -13.98
CA GLU A 202 2.19 -19.46 -15.43
C GLU A 202 2.62 -18.05 -15.86
N ILE A 203 2.84 -17.12 -14.92
CA ILE A 203 3.23 -15.73 -15.24
C ILE A 203 4.53 -15.71 -16.05
N GLN A 204 4.44 -15.15 -17.25
CA GLN A 204 5.51 -14.98 -18.21
C GLN A 204 5.53 -13.54 -18.73
N GLN A 205 6.58 -13.17 -19.48
CA GLN A 205 6.72 -11.86 -20.09
C GLN A 205 6.85 -11.93 -21.62
N THR A 206 6.33 -10.94 -22.34
CA THR A 206 6.53 -10.79 -23.79
C THR A 206 6.65 -9.32 -24.18
N SER A 207 7.26 -9.03 -25.34
CA SER A 207 7.48 -7.65 -25.81
C SER A 207 6.61 -7.32 -27.03
N SER A 208 6.43 -6.03 -27.31
CA SER A 208 5.68 -5.50 -28.45
C SER A 208 6.23 -5.90 -29.83
N ASN A 209 7.38 -6.57 -29.88
CA ASN A 209 7.94 -7.18 -31.09
C ASN A 209 7.34 -8.56 -31.41
N ASN A 210 6.58 -9.16 -30.48
CA ASN A 210 5.85 -10.42 -30.69
C ASN A 210 4.59 -10.15 -31.53
N PRO A 211 4.37 -10.82 -32.68
CA PRO A 211 3.14 -10.68 -33.47
C PRO A 211 1.85 -10.91 -32.66
N GLU A 212 1.89 -11.80 -31.67
CA GLU A 212 0.73 -12.14 -30.84
C GLU A 212 0.45 -11.13 -29.71
N PHE A 213 1.26 -10.07 -29.56
CA PHE A 213 1.20 -9.13 -28.42
C PHE A 213 -0.20 -8.58 -28.13
N PHE A 214 -0.92 -8.12 -29.17
CA PHE A 214 -2.29 -7.62 -29.01
C PHE A 214 -3.32 -8.73 -28.84
N HIS A 215 -3.14 -9.89 -29.48
CA HIS A 215 -4.02 -11.05 -29.28
C HIS A 215 -3.95 -11.57 -27.84
N ILE A 216 -2.76 -11.55 -27.23
CA ILE A 216 -2.54 -11.87 -25.82
C ILE A 216 -3.32 -10.91 -24.91
N ILE A 217 -3.20 -9.59 -25.10
CA ILE A 217 -4.00 -8.61 -24.32
C ILE A 217 -5.50 -8.88 -24.52
N ASP A 218 -5.93 -9.10 -25.77
CA ASP A 218 -7.32 -9.35 -26.11
C ASP A 218 -7.90 -10.57 -25.40
N HIS A 219 -7.16 -11.68 -25.35
CA HIS A 219 -7.51 -12.92 -24.66
C HIS A 219 -7.56 -12.76 -23.14
N GLU A 220 -6.57 -12.09 -22.55
CA GLU A 220 -6.52 -11.88 -21.10
C GLU A 220 -7.69 -11.02 -20.61
N ILE A 221 -8.02 -9.93 -21.34
CA ILE A 221 -9.16 -9.06 -21.02
C ILE A 221 -10.50 -9.78 -21.21
N GLU A 222 -10.66 -10.60 -22.26
CA GLU A 222 -11.86 -11.45 -22.44
C GLU A 222 -12.01 -12.47 -21.30
N ALA A 223 -10.91 -13.08 -20.87
CA ALA A 223 -10.87 -13.98 -19.74
C ALA A 223 -10.85 -13.26 -18.36
N ARG A 224 -11.12 -11.95 -18.34
CA ARG A 224 -11.23 -11.08 -17.16
C ARG A 224 -9.98 -11.01 -16.28
N ARG A 225 -8.79 -11.15 -16.88
CA ARG A 225 -7.48 -11.01 -16.23
C ARG A 225 -6.83 -9.68 -16.65
N PRO A 226 -6.65 -8.71 -15.72
CA PRO A 226 -5.83 -7.53 -15.98
C PRO A 226 -4.37 -7.94 -16.19
N VAL A 227 -3.66 -7.25 -17.09
CA VAL A 227 -2.23 -7.51 -17.37
C VAL A 227 -1.38 -6.30 -17.00
N LEU A 228 -0.17 -6.53 -16.52
CA LEU A 228 0.81 -5.46 -16.34
C LEU A 228 1.45 -5.12 -17.68
N ILE A 229 1.67 -3.83 -17.92
CA ILE A 229 2.44 -3.33 -19.05
C ILE A 229 3.51 -2.35 -18.58
N SER A 230 4.77 -2.63 -18.91
CA SER A 230 5.86 -1.67 -18.87
C SER A 230 5.89 -0.90 -20.19
N ILE A 231 5.72 0.42 -20.12
CA ILE A 231 5.81 1.34 -21.25
C ILE A 231 7.13 2.10 -21.15
N HIS A 232 7.98 1.96 -22.16
CA HIS A 232 9.37 2.43 -22.11
C HIS A 232 9.51 3.82 -22.75
N GLY A 233 10.22 4.76 -22.12
CA GLY A 233 10.12 6.16 -22.52
C GLY A 233 11.01 7.17 -21.80
N GLN A 234 10.58 8.43 -21.84
CA GLN A 234 11.20 9.58 -21.19
C GLN A 234 10.14 10.44 -20.49
N PRO A 235 10.40 11.02 -19.31
CA PRO A 235 11.66 10.95 -18.55
C PRO A 235 11.91 9.59 -17.87
N ILE A 236 10.95 8.67 -17.90
CA ILE A 236 10.98 7.37 -17.22
C ILE A 236 10.45 6.25 -18.10
N ASP A 237 10.85 5.02 -17.77
CA ASP A 237 10.03 3.84 -18.00
C ASP A 237 8.97 3.73 -16.88
N HIS A 238 7.77 3.23 -17.21
CA HIS A 238 6.66 3.19 -16.26
C HIS A 238 5.88 1.88 -16.35
N MET A 239 5.45 1.32 -15.21
CA MET A 239 4.57 0.16 -15.17
C MET A 239 3.12 0.59 -14.88
N ALA A 240 2.22 0.16 -15.74
CA ALA A 240 0.78 0.41 -15.68
C ALA A 240 0.01 -0.92 -15.82
N ILE A 241 -1.32 -0.86 -15.76
CA ILE A 241 -2.20 -2.02 -15.91
C ILE A 241 -3.08 -1.82 -17.14
N ILE A 242 -3.19 -2.81 -18.02
CA ILE A 242 -4.29 -2.87 -18.99
C ILE A 242 -5.41 -3.70 -18.38
N ASP A 243 -6.61 -3.11 -18.32
CA ASP A 243 -7.76 -3.72 -17.67
C ASP A 243 -9.08 -3.57 -18.47
N GLY A 244 -9.04 -3.13 -19.72
CA GLY A 244 -10.23 -3.06 -20.57
C GLY A 244 -9.90 -2.84 -22.04
N LYS A 245 -10.88 -3.07 -22.93
CA LYS A 245 -10.75 -2.80 -24.37
C LYS A 245 -12.05 -2.27 -24.98
N THR A 246 -11.93 -1.45 -26.01
CA THR A 246 -13.04 -0.85 -26.76
C THR A 246 -12.62 -0.57 -28.20
N VAL A 247 -13.57 -0.42 -29.11
CA VAL A 247 -13.28 -0.04 -30.51
C VAL A 247 -13.74 1.41 -30.73
N HIS A 248 -12.81 2.26 -31.18
CA HIS A 248 -13.07 3.67 -31.46
C HIS A 248 -12.57 4.03 -32.86
N ASN A 249 -13.45 4.56 -33.71
CA ASN A 249 -13.16 4.91 -35.11
C ASN A 249 -12.49 3.77 -35.91
N GLY A 250 -12.86 2.50 -35.63
CA GLY A 250 -12.28 1.31 -36.27
C GLY A 250 -10.92 0.87 -35.72
N GLN A 251 -10.41 1.50 -34.67
CA GLN A 251 -9.19 1.09 -33.97
C GLN A 251 -9.50 0.49 -32.59
N THR A 252 -8.87 -0.63 -32.25
CA THR A 252 -8.88 -1.16 -30.88
C THR A 252 -8.09 -0.22 -29.96
N CYS A 253 -8.71 0.19 -28.86
CA CYS A 253 -8.10 1.01 -27.82
C CYS A 253 -8.20 0.26 -26.48
N TYR A 254 -7.14 0.31 -25.67
CA TYR A 254 -7.03 -0.42 -24.41
C TYR A 254 -7.08 0.54 -23.23
N HIS A 255 -7.90 0.23 -22.21
CA HIS A 255 -7.94 1.01 -20.97
C HIS A 255 -6.64 0.77 -20.20
N VAL A 256 -5.93 1.85 -19.87
CA VAL A 256 -4.70 1.80 -19.07
C VAL A 256 -4.93 2.53 -17.76
N ASN A 257 -4.78 1.82 -16.65
CA ASN A 257 -4.66 2.40 -15.31
C ASN A 257 -3.18 2.68 -15.01
N MET A 258 -2.82 3.96 -14.91
CA MET A 258 -1.45 4.44 -14.75
C MET A 258 -0.91 4.35 -13.32
N GLY A 259 -1.74 4.03 -12.30
CA GLY A 259 -1.31 4.05 -10.90
C GLY A 259 -0.95 5.45 -10.37
N TRP A 260 -1.56 6.49 -10.97
CA TRP A 260 -1.42 7.91 -10.59
C TRP A 260 -2.75 8.50 -10.10
N GLY A 261 -3.47 7.77 -9.24
CA GLY A 261 -4.70 8.26 -8.60
C GLY A 261 -5.83 8.58 -9.58
N GLY A 262 -5.87 7.94 -10.75
CA GLY A 262 -6.80 8.25 -11.84
C GLY A 262 -6.27 9.23 -12.89
N GLN A 263 -5.16 9.93 -12.63
CA GLN A 263 -4.56 10.82 -13.63
C GLN A 263 -4.10 10.03 -14.85
N HIS A 264 -4.51 10.49 -16.02
CA HIS A 264 -4.26 9.85 -17.31
C HIS A 264 -4.82 8.41 -17.44
N ASN A 265 -5.72 7.95 -16.56
CA ASN A 265 -6.49 6.71 -16.76
C ASN A 265 -7.52 6.93 -17.88
N ARG A 266 -7.42 6.16 -18.97
CA ARG A 266 -8.30 6.21 -20.17
C ARG A 266 -7.95 5.10 -21.14
N PHE A 267 -8.72 4.98 -22.22
CA PHE A 267 -8.39 4.14 -23.35
C PHE A 267 -7.33 4.78 -24.27
N TYR A 268 -6.33 4.00 -24.68
CA TYR A 268 -5.23 4.39 -25.56
C TYR A 268 -5.14 3.47 -26.78
N ASP A 269 -4.80 4.04 -27.93
CA ASP A 269 -4.32 3.27 -29.08
C ASP A 269 -2.85 2.91 -28.86
N LEU A 270 -2.60 1.69 -28.40
CA LEU A 270 -1.27 1.17 -28.07
C LEU A 270 -0.43 0.80 -29.31
N SER A 271 -0.97 0.93 -30.53
CA SER A 271 -0.15 0.84 -31.76
C SER A 271 0.69 2.09 -32.02
N ARG A 272 0.55 3.13 -31.18
CA ARG A 272 1.21 4.44 -31.33
C ARG A 272 1.93 4.87 -30.03
N PRO A 273 3.00 5.68 -30.12
CA PRO A 273 3.66 6.27 -28.96
C PRO A 273 2.71 7.09 -28.08
N ILE A 274 2.74 6.88 -26.77
CA ILE A 274 1.88 7.60 -25.81
C ILE A 274 2.60 8.88 -25.38
N THR A 275 2.02 10.05 -25.70
CA THR A 275 2.46 11.34 -25.19
C THR A 275 1.46 11.88 -24.16
N LEU A 276 1.94 12.23 -22.96
CA LEU A 276 1.15 12.82 -21.89
C LEU A 276 1.68 14.22 -21.57
N GLU A 277 0.85 15.24 -21.78
CA GLU A 277 1.10 16.60 -21.32
C GLU A 277 0.63 16.74 -19.87
N SER A 278 1.51 17.26 -19.00
CA SER A 278 1.19 17.50 -17.59
C SER A 278 0.10 18.57 -17.44
N ILE A 279 -0.95 18.25 -16.69
CA ILE A 279 -2.09 19.15 -16.47
C ILE A 279 -1.74 20.19 -15.40
N SER A 280 -1.11 21.29 -15.80
CA SER A 280 -1.16 22.58 -15.08
C SER A 280 -0.54 23.70 -15.91
N ASP A 281 -1.40 24.53 -16.52
CA ASP A 281 -0.96 25.68 -17.30
C ASP A 281 -0.30 26.75 -16.38
N GLN A 282 0.83 27.31 -16.84
CA GLN A 282 1.48 28.53 -16.30
C GLN A 282 2.02 28.51 -14.85
N ARG A 283 2.80 27.49 -14.45
CA ARG A 283 4.05 27.60 -13.63
C ARG A 283 4.62 26.27 -13.17
N SER A 284 3.88 25.17 -13.31
CA SER A 284 4.46 23.84 -13.24
C SER A 284 5.51 23.68 -14.36
N ILE A 285 6.66 23.10 -14.03
CA ILE A 285 7.59 22.59 -15.05
C ILE A 285 6.95 21.29 -15.56
N GLY A 286 6.08 21.43 -16.56
CA GLY A 286 5.27 20.32 -17.08
C GLY A 286 6.13 19.25 -17.73
N GLN A 287 6.44 18.19 -16.99
CA GLN A 287 7.10 17.02 -17.54
C GLN A 287 6.19 16.39 -18.60
N THR A 288 6.61 16.42 -19.87
CA THR A 288 5.93 15.69 -20.93
C THR A 288 6.43 14.25 -20.94
N TYR A 289 5.58 13.31 -20.53
CA TYR A 289 5.92 11.90 -20.68
C TYR A 289 5.78 11.50 -22.14
N ARG A 290 6.80 10.86 -22.70
CA ARG A 290 6.86 10.36 -24.07
C ARG A 290 7.28 8.90 -24.01
N PHE A 291 6.28 8.02 -23.99
CA PHE A 291 6.49 6.59 -24.08
C PHE A 291 6.54 6.17 -25.55
N THR A 292 7.50 5.31 -25.87
CA THR A 292 7.73 4.77 -27.21
C THR A 292 6.71 3.69 -27.57
N GLY A 293 6.81 3.12 -28.76
CA GLY A 293 6.11 1.88 -29.13
C GLY A 293 6.74 0.60 -28.56
N HIS A 294 7.85 0.69 -27.80
CA HIS A 294 8.43 -0.47 -27.13
C HIS A 294 7.72 -0.68 -25.79
N MET A 295 7.14 -1.87 -25.61
CA MET A 295 6.35 -2.23 -24.44
C MET A 295 6.60 -3.69 -24.03
N THR A 296 6.52 -3.98 -22.73
CA THR A 296 6.66 -5.34 -22.17
C THR A 296 5.43 -5.70 -21.34
N LEU A 297 4.79 -6.83 -21.62
CA LEU A 297 3.63 -7.35 -20.88
C LEU A 297 4.05 -8.42 -19.87
N TYR A 298 3.30 -8.54 -18.77
CA TYR A 298 3.36 -9.68 -17.84
C TYR A 298 1.96 -10.29 -17.66
N TYR A 299 1.84 -11.59 -17.94
CA TYR A 299 0.57 -12.32 -18.08
C TYR A 299 0.81 -13.85 -18.01
N PRO A 300 -0.20 -14.70 -17.72
CA PRO A 300 -1.49 -14.39 -17.11
C PRO A 300 -1.32 -14.17 -15.60
N ILE A 301 -1.61 -12.97 -15.09
CA ILE A 301 -1.55 -12.72 -13.65
C ILE A 301 -2.91 -13.11 -13.06
N LYS A 302 -2.96 -14.28 -12.40
CA LYS A 302 -4.13 -14.83 -11.73
C LYS A 302 -3.76 -15.49 -10.39
N PRO A 303 -4.69 -15.57 -9.41
CA PRO A 303 -4.60 -16.52 -8.31
C PRO A 303 -4.33 -17.93 -8.83
N CYS A 304 -3.57 -18.73 -8.09
CA CYS A 304 -3.32 -20.10 -8.50
C CYS A 304 -4.58 -20.98 -8.39
N ASP A 305 -4.68 -21.96 -9.28
CA ASP A 305 -5.60 -23.09 -9.16
C ASP A 305 -4.82 -24.35 -8.73
N LYS A 306 -5.52 -25.44 -8.37
CA LYS A 306 -4.91 -26.68 -7.84
C LYS A 306 -3.88 -27.37 -8.76
N LYS A 307 -3.66 -26.88 -9.99
CA LYS A 307 -2.64 -27.36 -10.93
C LYS A 307 -1.50 -26.36 -11.17
N THR A 308 -1.64 -25.13 -10.68
CA THR A 308 -0.77 -23.98 -10.99
C THR A 308 -0.26 -23.25 -9.74
N CYS A 309 -0.62 -23.72 -8.54
CA CYS A 309 0.01 -23.32 -7.28
C CYS A 309 1.36 -24.03 -7.12
N SER A 310 2.39 -23.33 -6.63
CA SER A 310 3.24 -23.95 -5.60
C SER A 310 2.39 -24.01 -4.33
N SER A 311 2.13 -25.22 -3.82
CA SER A 311 1.06 -25.44 -2.84
C SER A 311 1.56 -25.19 -1.41
N ASN A 312 1.80 -23.91 -1.10
CA ASN A 312 2.77 -23.43 -0.12
C ASN A 312 4.20 -23.65 -0.62
N ASN A 313 5.17 -23.37 0.26
CA ASN A 313 6.60 -23.39 -0.01
C ASN A 313 7.25 -24.80 0.11
N LEU A 314 6.44 -25.82 0.39
CA LEU A 314 6.85 -27.22 0.45
C LEU A 314 5.71 -28.06 -0.15
N GLU A 315 6.02 -28.79 -1.21
CA GLU A 315 5.08 -29.66 -1.92
C GLU A 315 4.89 -30.99 -1.15
N PRO A 316 3.89 -31.84 -1.47
CA PRO A 316 3.61 -33.06 -0.69
C PRO A 316 4.71 -34.15 -0.66
N HIS A 317 5.82 -33.94 -1.37
CA HIS A 317 7.01 -34.79 -1.34
C HIS A 317 8.15 -34.21 -0.49
N ASP A 318 8.05 -32.92 -0.14
CA ASP A 318 9.11 -32.14 0.49
C ASP A 318 9.00 -32.23 2.02
N HIS A 319 10.02 -32.81 2.66
CA HIS A 319 9.99 -33.04 4.10
C HIS A 319 11.38 -33.14 4.73
N VAL A 320 11.43 -32.84 6.03
CA VAL A 320 12.59 -33.09 6.89
C VAL A 320 12.33 -34.35 7.69
N SER A 321 13.25 -35.32 7.63
CA SER A 321 13.18 -36.61 8.31
C SER A 321 14.48 -36.86 9.08
N GLY A 322 14.47 -36.50 10.37
CA GLY A 322 15.65 -36.52 11.22
C GLY A 322 16.76 -35.63 10.64
N ASN A 323 17.87 -36.25 10.22
CA ASN A 323 19.05 -35.59 9.67
C ASN A 323 19.06 -35.53 8.13
N GLN A 324 17.91 -35.74 7.47
CA GLN A 324 17.77 -35.65 6.02
C GLN A 324 16.66 -34.67 5.63
N ILE A 325 16.90 -33.92 4.58
CA ILE A 325 15.88 -33.17 3.83
C ILE A 325 15.68 -33.92 2.51
N GLN A 326 14.44 -34.18 2.12
CA GLN A 326 14.12 -34.77 0.82
C GLN A 326 13.04 -33.94 0.14
N GLY A 327 13.13 -33.75 -1.17
CA GLY A 327 12.16 -32.98 -1.93
C GLY A 327 12.29 -33.17 -3.44
N GLN A 328 11.44 -32.47 -4.20
CA GLN A 328 11.36 -32.60 -5.66
C GLN A 328 11.10 -31.27 -6.35
N PHE A 329 12.03 -30.84 -7.21
CA PHE A 329 11.79 -29.70 -8.09
C PHE A 329 10.74 -30.04 -9.16
N ASP A 330 9.59 -29.40 -9.11
CA ASP A 330 8.48 -29.59 -10.05
C ASP A 330 8.62 -28.66 -11.28
N PHE A 331 9.45 -27.61 -11.20
CA PHE A 331 9.73 -26.69 -12.31
C PHE A 331 11.16 -26.11 -12.27
N ARG A 332 11.54 -25.32 -13.29
CA ARG A 332 12.94 -24.85 -13.42
C ARG A 332 13.34 -23.76 -12.42
N THR A 333 12.40 -22.90 -12.03
CA THR A 333 12.61 -21.80 -11.08
C THR A 333 12.11 -22.12 -9.68
N ASP A 334 12.00 -23.42 -9.37
CA ASP A 334 11.52 -23.91 -8.08
C ASP A 334 12.49 -23.57 -6.94
N LYS A 335 11.92 -23.37 -5.74
CA LYS A 335 12.64 -22.88 -4.58
C LYS A 335 11.94 -23.29 -3.28
N ASP A 336 12.50 -24.28 -2.60
CA ASP A 336 11.83 -25.01 -1.52
C ASP A 336 12.56 -24.70 -0.20
N ARG A 337 11.87 -24.08 0.77
CA ARG A 337 12.47 -23.55 2.01
C ARG A 337 12.07 -24.37 3.22
N TYR A 338 13.06 -24.87 3.95
CA TYR A 338 12.86 -25.72 5.12
C TYR A 338 13.23 -24.95 6.38
N GLU A 339 12.23 -24.67 7.21
CA GLU A 339 12.36 -23.85 8.41
C GLU A 339 12.66 -24.69 9.66
N ASN A 340 13.29 -24.10 10.68
CA ASN A 340 13.46 -24.67 12.02
C ASN A 340 14.37 -25.93 12.09
N ILE A 341 15.40 -25.99 11.24
CA ILE A 341 16.40 -27.05 11.27
C ILE A 341 17.42 -26.75 12.38
N LEU A 342 17.59 -27.70 13.31
CA LEU A 342 18.52 -27.59 14.42
C LEU A 342 19.93 -28.02 13.99
N LEU A 343 20.89 -27.10 14.03
CA LEU A 343 22.32 -27.37 13.78
C LEU A 343 23.18 -26.96 14.98
N LYS A 344 24.36 -27.56 15.08
CA LYS A 344 25.40 -27.31 16.10
C LYS A 344 26.76 -27.88 15.65
N ASP A 345 27.85 -27.30 16.13
CA ASP A 345 29.24 -27.70 15.89
C ASP A 345 29.59 -27.77 14.38
N THR A 346 30.75 -28.35 14.07
CA THR A 346 31.23 -28.56 12.70
C THR A 346 30.28 -29.48 11.96
N THR A 347 29.47 -28.89 11.09
CA THR A 347 28.38 -29.55 10.39
C THR A 347 28.72 -29.74 8.91
N VAL A 348 28.48 -30.95 8.40
CA VAL A 348 28.67 -31.32 7.00
C VAL A 348 27.32 -31.53 6.32
N ILE A 349 27.09 -30.86 5.20
CA ILE A 349 25.83 -30.84 4.46
C ILE A 349 26.10 -31.31 3.04
N GLN A 350 25.51 -32.44 2.63
CA GLN A 350 25.75 -33.08 1.34
C GLN A 350 24.46 -33.14 0.52
N GLY A 351 24.41 -32.40 -0.60
CA GLY A 351 23.31 -32.44 -1.54
C GLY A 351 23.54 -33.49 -2.63
N ASP A 352 22.50 -34.30 -2.91
CA ASP A 352 22.51 -35.42 -3.83
C ASP A 352 21.25 -35.35 -4.73
N ARG A 353 21.45 -35.19 -6.05
CA ARG A 353 20.40 -35.22 -7.08
C ARG A 353 20.67 -36.33 -8.12
N GLY A 354 21.43 -37.37 -7.75
CA GLY A 354 21.84 -38.44 -8.66
C GLY A 354 22.91 -38.07 -9.70
N TYR A 355 23.49 -36.88 -9.61
CA TYR A 355 24.59 -36.42 -10.47
C TYR A 355 25.97 -36.69 -9.83
N ALA A 356 27.05 -36.49 -10.62
CA ALA A 356 28.42 -36.61 -10.13
C ALA A 356 28.87 -35.43 -9.23
N ASN A 357 28.11 -34.33 -9.24
CA ASN A 357 28.14 -33.15 -8.37
C ASN A 357 26.75 -32.95 -7.73
N GLN A 358 26.57 -31.95 -6.86
CA GLN A 358 25.26 -31.65 -6.26
C GLN A 358 24.20 -31.30 -7.33
N ALA A 359 24.54 -30.46 -8.31
CA ALA A 359 23.68 -30.04 -9.43
C ALA A 359 22.36 -29.32 -9.04
N PHE A 360 22.34 -28.69 -7.86
CA PHE A 360 21.37 -27.69 -7.37
C PHE A 360 22.06 -26.79 -6.33
N TYR A 361 21.43 -25.69 -5.92
CA TYR A 361 21.94 -24.76 -4.90
C TYR A 361 21.33 -25.08 -3.52
N ILE A 362 22.09 -24.95 -2.45
CA ILE A 362 21.57 -24.85 -1.06
C ILE A 362 21.99 -23.50 -0.49
N GLU A 363 21.02 -22.71 -0.02
CA GLU A 363 21.21 -21.49 0.75
C GLU A 363 20.90 -21.81 2.22
N ILE A 364 21.71 -21.30 3.16
CA ILE A 364 21.57 -21.53 4.61
C ILE A 364 21.48 -20.18 5.31
N TYR A 365 20.45 -20.02 6.14
CA TYR A 365 20.12 -18.79 6.85
C TYR A 365 20.11 -19.01 8.37
N ASP A 366 20.45 -17.97 9.13
CA ASP A 366 20.28 -17.93 10.60
C ASP A 366 18.80 -17.90 11.00
N GLN A 367 18.48 -18.08 12.29
CA GLN A 367 17.10 -18.03 12.79
C GLN A 367 16.36 -16.73 12.41
N PHE A 368 17.06 -15.62 12.26
CA PHE A 368 16.52 -14.32 11.85
C PHE A 368 16.46 -14.13 10.32
N HIS A 369 16.62 -15.24 9.57
CA HIS A 369 16.50 -15.36 8.13
C HIS A 369 17.57 -14.59 7.32
N GLN A 370 18.73 -14.30 7.93
CA GLN A 370 19.92 -13.73 7.27
C GLN A 370 20.79 -14.82 6.64
N LEU A 371 21.27 -14.61 5.41
CA LEU A 371 22.07 -15.60 4.67
C LEU A 371 23.47 -15.76 5.30
N LEU A 372 23.78 -16.96 5.78
CA LEU A 372 25.09 -17.34 6.34
C LEU A 372 26.01 -18.00 5.32
N SER A 373 25.46 -18.86 4.47
CA SER A 373 26.24 -19.69 3.55
C SER A 373 25.42 -20.10 2.33
N SER A 374 26.10 -20.43 1.22
CA SER A 374 25.47 -20.99 0.03
C SER A 374 26.41 -21.96 -0.70
N SER A 375 25.91 -23.11 -1.14
CA SER A 375 26.68 -24.03 -1.99
C SER A 375 26.59 -23.64 -3.47
N ALA A 376 27.73 -23.71 -4.15
CA ALA A 376 27.75 -23.83 -5.61
C ALA A 376 27.35 -25.27 -6.00
N PRO A 377 26.59 -25.48 -7.09
CA PRO A 377 26.12 -26.80 -7.50
C PRO A 377 27.21 -27.80 -7.89
N ASP A 378 28.44 -27.33 -8.12
CA ASP A 378 29.60 -28.18 -8.40
C ASP A 378 30.31 -28.72 -7.16
N SER A 379 29.89 -28.26 -5.96
CA SER A 379 30.32 -28.86 -4.70
C SER A 379 29.65 -30.22 -4.45
N LYS A 380 30.18 -30.99 -3.49
CA LYS A 380 29.58 -32.22 -2.95
C LYS A 380 29.18 -32.12 -1.48
N ALA A 381 29.80 -31.18 -0.78
CA ALA A 381 29.64 -30.97 0.65
C ALA A 381 29.89 -29.49 0.96
N ILE A 382 29.04 -28.91 1.79
CA ILE A 382 29.39 -27.74 2.61
C ILE A 382 29.94 -28.29 3.92
N GLN A 383 30.99 -27.66 4.46
CA GLN A 383 31.36 -27.80 5.87
C GLN A 383 31.36 -26.41 6.49
N HIS A 384 30.62 -26.23 7.58
CA HIS A 384 30.49 -24.96 8.29
C HIS A 384 30.33 -25.23 9.79
N ASP A 385 30.85 -24.35 10.63
CA ASP A 385 30.79 -24.47 12.09
C ASP A 385 29.61 -23.62 12.57
N PHE A 386 28.65 -24.23 13.28
CA PHE A 386 27.43 -23.55 13.74
C PHE A 386 27.36 -23.51 15.26
N ASP A 387 26.98 -22.35 15.81
CA ASP A 387 26.49 -22.27 17.19
C ASP A 387 25.23 -23.16 17.36
N PRO A 388 24.90 -23.64 18.58
CA PRO A 388 23.69 -24.41 18.80
C PRO A 388 22.44 -23.54 18.55
N GLY A 389 21.71 -23.78 17.45
CA GLY A 389 20.66 -22.86 17.03
C GLY A 389 19.64 -23.40 16.04
N ILE A 390 18.65 -22.56 15.74
CA ILE A 390 17.72 -22.73 14.63
C ILE A 390 18.32 -22.13 13.36
N TYR A 391 18.24 -22.88 12.28
CA TYR A 391 18.66 -22.48 10.93
C TYR A 391 17.56 -22.81 9.92
N HIS A 392 17.58 -22.09 8.80
CA HIS A 392 16.63 -22.29 7.72
C HIS A 392 17.39 -22.58 6.44
N PHE A 393 16.92 -23.55 5.66
CA PHE A 393 17.53 -23.94 4.39
C PHE A 393 16.65 -23.45 3.26
N THR A 394 17.24 -23.16 2.10
CA THR A 394 16.46 -23.06 0.86
C THR A 394 17.18 -23.76 -0.27
N VAL A 395 16.42 -24.50 -1.07
CA VAL A 395 16.94 -25.42 -2.08
C VAL A 395 16.39 -24.99 -3.43
N SER A 396 17.22 -24.83 -4.46
CA SER A 396 16.75 -24.34 -5.77
C SER A 396 17.61 -24.82 -6.92
N LEU A 397 17.04 -24.81 -8.14
CA LEU A 397 17.79 -25.01 -9.38
C LEU A 397 18.46 -23.73 -9.91
N CYS A 398 18.04 -22.56 -9.42
CA CYS A 398 18.50 -21.24 -9.85
C CYS A 398 19.24 -20.49 -8.74
N GLN A 399 20.32 -19.78 -9.10
CA GLN A 399 20.97 -18.83 -8.21
C GLN A 399 20.07 -17.62 -7.93
N SER A 400 20.07 -17.14 -6.67
CA SER A 400 19.21 -16.07 -6.17
C SER A 400 19.57 -14.65 -6.61
N ASN A 401 20.79 -14.41 -7.09
CA ASN A 401 21.26 -13.06 -7.42
C ASN A 401 20.70 -12.55 -8.76
N GLN A 402 19.90 -11.47 -8.71
CA GLN A 402 19.20 -10.86 -9.86
C GLN A 402 20.10 -10.34 -11.00
N GLN A 403 21.43 -10.26 -10.83
CA GLN A 403 22.33 -9.79 -11.89
C GLN A 403 22.53 -10.79 -13.04
N SER A 404 22.39 -12.10 -12.77
CA SER A 404 22.38 -13.15 -13.81
C SER A 404 21.85 -14.47 -13.23
N MET A 405 20.60 -14.81 -13.52
CA MET A 405 19.94 -16.02 -13.00
C MET A 405 20.46 -17.29 -13.71
N HIS A 406 21.55 -17.86 -13.21
CA HIS A 406 22.03 -19.17 -13.65
C HIS A 406 21.15 -20.28 -13.06
N CYS A 407 20.47 -21.03 -13.93
CA CYS A 407 19.61 -22.15 -13.55
C CYS A 407 20.06 -23.45 -14.22
N TYR A 408 20.20 -24.51 -13.41
CA TYR A 408 20.37 -25.88 -13.89
C TYR A 408 19.13 -26.36 -14.66
N GLU A 409 19.29 -27.43 -15.42
CA GLU A 409 18.22 -28.06 -16.18
C GLU A 409 17.42 -29.02 -15.27
N LEU A 410 16.10 -28.99 -15.39
CA LEU A 410 15.20 -29.98 -14.77
C LEU A 410 15.01 -31.13 -15.75
N LYS A 411 15.75 -32.23 -15.54
CA LYS A 411 15.67 -33.43 -16.40
C LYS A 411 14.72 -34.47 -15.78
N PRO A 412 13.90 -35.17 -16.59
CA PRO A 412 13.14 -36.33 -16.15
C PRO A 412 14.05 -37.35 -15.45
N GLY A 413 13.64 -37.84 -14.28
CA GLY A 413 14.44 -38.74 -13.43
C GLY A 413 15.46 -38.04 -12.52
N TYR A 414 15.68 -36.73 -12.64
CA TYR A 414 16.60 -35.93 -11.82
C TYR A 414 15.88 -34.77 -11.11
N ALA A 415 14.56 -34.86 -10.94
CA ALA A 415 13.75 -33.86 -10.22
C ALA A 415 13.94 -33.94 -8.70
N GLN A 416 14.02 -35.17 -8.18
CA GLN A 416 14.15 -35.47 -6.75
C GLN A 416 15.58 -35.24 -6.26
N TYR A 417 15.70 -34.70 -5.05
CA TYR A 417 16.97 -34.50 -4.37
C TYR A 417 16.91 -35.01 -2.92
N THR A 418 18.07 -35.14 -2.30
CA THR A 418 18.22 -35.39 -0.87
C THR A 418 19.41 -34.63 -0.34
N ILE A 419 19.24 -33.98 0.80
CA ILE A 419 20.31 -33.31 1.55
C ILE A 419 20.56 -34.12 2.82
N ARG A 420 21.78 -34.62 3.00
CA ARG A 420 22.19 -35.34 4.21
C ARG A 420 22.97 -34.38 5.11
N ILE A 421 22.55 -34.28 6.37
CA ILE A 421 23.14 -33.38 7.37
C ILE A 421 23.87 -34.23 8.43
N SER A 422 25.12 -33.91 8.69
CA SER A 422 25.90 -34.46 9.79
C SER A 422 26.29 -33.31 10.71
N THR A 423 25.61 -33.18 11.85
CA THR A 423 25.71 -32.04 12.78
C THR A 423 25.90 -32.53 14.22
N GLY A 424 26.33 -31.65 15.11
CA GLY A 424 26.54 -31.93 16.53
C GLY A 424 25.25 -32.33 17.26
N VAL A 425 25.39 -33.11 18.33
CA VAL A 425 24.23 -33.55 19.13
C VAL A 425 23.78 -32.39 20.03
N ILE A 426 22.65 -31.77 19.68
CA ILE A 426 21.98 -30.78 20.54
C ILE A 426 21.27 -31.52 21.68
N THR A 427 21.70 -31.23 22.91
CA THR A 427 21.17 -31.79 24.16
C THR A 427 19.74 -31.29 24.46
N PRO A 428 18.99 -31.94 25.38
CA PRO A 428 17.67 -31.45 25.81
C PRO A 428 17.70 -30.03 26.37
N ASP A 429 18.75 -29.69 27.14
CA ASP A 429 18.90 -28.37 27.78
C ASP A 429 19.23 -27.29 26.75
N GLU A 430 20.07 -27.59 25.75
CA GLU A 430 20.32 -26.70 24.61
C GLU A 430 19.05 -26.50 23.77
N LYS A 431 18.25 -27.55 23.52
CA LYS A 431 16.95 -27.42 22.83
C LYS A 431 15.98 -26.54 23.61
N LEU A 432 15.97 -26.64 24.94
CA LEU A 432 15.18 -25.76 25.80
C LEU A 432 15.69 -24.31 25.74
N SER A 433 17.02 -24.11 25.72
CA SER A 433 17.63 -22.78 25.56
C SER A 433 17.26 -22.14 24.22
N ILE A 434 17.43 -22.87 23.10
CA ILE A 434 17.10 -22.41 21.74
C ILE A 434 15.60 -22.10 21.62
N ALA A 435 14.72 -22.91 22.22
CA ALA A 435 13.28 -22.65 22.25
C ALA A 435 12.89 -21.38 23.04
N ASN A 436 13.72 -20.95 24.00
CA ASN A 436 13.55 -19.72 24.76
C ASN A 436 14.22 -18.49 24.09
N ASP A 437 15.23 -18.70 23.23
CA ASP A 437 16.03 -17.64 22.59
C ASP A 437 15.53 -17.23 21.18
N ILE A 438 14.28 -17.56 20.86
CA ILE A 438 13.60 -17.08 19.64
C ILE A 438 13.41 -15.55 19.59
N GLY A 439 13.59 -14.88 20.73
CA GLY A 439 13.41 -13.44 20.91
C GLY A 439 11.95 -13.02 21.13
N PRO A 440 11.70 -11.72 21.37
CA PRO A 440 10.35 -11.19 21.55
C PRO A 440 9.69 -10.78 20.22
N PRO A 441 8.35 -10.83 20.11
CA PRO A 441 7.64 -10.24 18.99
C PRO A 441 7.79 -8.70 19.00
N ILE A 442 7.81 -8.07 17.83
CA ILE A 442 7.94 -6.61 17.68
C ILE A 442 6.56 -6.01 17.43
N ILE A 443 6.25 -4.89 18.09
CA ILE A 443 5.15 -3.98 17.73
C ILE A 443 5.79 -2.79 16.99
N THR A 444 5.38 -2.52 15.75
CA THR A 444 5.98 -1.46 14.91
C THR A 444 5.22 -0.14 14.90
N ASN A 445 4.04 -0.08 15.53
CA ASN A 445 3.38 1.18 15.82
C ASN A 445 4.25 2.04 16.75
N GLU A 446 4.47 3.32 16.41
CA GLU A 446 4.97 4.27 17.40
C GLU A 446 4.01 4.31 18.59
N SER A 447 4.53 4.17 19.82
CA SER A 447 3.73 4.21 21.06
C SER A 447 3.44 5.67 21.45
N THR A 448 2.72 6.37 20.56
CA THR A 448 2.29 7.75 20.78
C THR A 448 0.95 7.77 21.50
N ASP A 449 0.78 8.72 22.42
CA ASP A 449 -0.52 9.09 22.95
C ASP A 449 -1.52 9.45 21.82
N ILE A 450 -2.81 9.47 22.13
CA ILE A 450 -3.88 9.72 21.16
C ILE A 450 -4.89 10.73 21.72
N ILE A 451 -5.21 11.76 20.94
CA ILE A 451 -6.28 12.72 21.27
C ILE A 451 -7.53 12.37 20.46
N LEU A 452 -8.63 12.05 21.14
CA LEU A 452 -9.93 11.81 20.52
C LEU A 452 -10.90 12.97 20.82
N PRO A 453 -11.87 13.27 19.92
CA PRO A 453 -12.97 14.18 20.22
C PRO A 453 -13.78 13.67 21.42
N ARG A 454 -14.20 14.54 22.34
CA ARG A 454 -15.04 14.16 23.52
C ARG A 454 -16.34 13.42 23.13
N ASN A 455 -16.84 13.62 21.92
CA ASN A 455 -18.05 13.00 21.36
C ASN A 455 -17.78 11.84 20.40
N PHE A 456 -16.56 11.29 20.34
CA PHE A 456 -16.30 10.09 19.55
C PHE A 456 -17.13 8.91 20.06
N THR A 457 -17.54 8.01 19.16
CA THR A 457 -18.27 6.77 19.49
C THR A 457 -17.38 5.54 19.33
N LYS A 458 -16.56 5.51 18.27
CA LYS A 458 -15.63 4.43 17.95
C LYS A 458 -14.35 4.98 17.34
N HIS A 459 -13.22 4.45 17.77
CA HIS A 459 -11.92 4.61 17.12
C HIS A 459 -11.34 3.22 16.83
N ILE A 460 -10.56 3.08 15.75
CA ILE A 460 -9.95 1.81 15.35
C ILE A 460 -8.53 2.10 14.87
N ILE A 461 -7.58 1.33 15.39
CA ILE A 461 -6.14 1.41 15.07
C ILE A 461 -5.73 0.05 14.50
N ARG A 462 -4.97 0.04 13.40
CA ARG A 462 -4.30 -1.18 12.93
C ARG A 462 -3.02 -1.36 13.74
N MET A 463 -2.93 -2.45 14.49
CA MET A 463 -1.72 -2.85 15.19
C MET A 463 -0.88 -3.71 14.24
N ASP A 464 0.36 -3.29 13.98
CA ASP A 464 1.28 -3.96 13.06
C ASP A 464 2.41 -4.59 13.87
N ALA A 465 2.22 -5.87 14.20
CA ALA A 465 3.10 -6.63 15.06
C ALA A 465 3.48 -7.97 14.41
N PHE A 466 4.74 -8.37 14.55
CA PHE A 466 5.28 -9.60 13.96
C PHE A 466 6.40 -10.18 14.81
N HIS A 467 6.66 -11.48 14.66
CA HIS A 467 7.86 -12.12 15.20
C HIS A 467 8.94 -12.16 14.11
N PRO A 468 10.21 -11.76 14.37
CA PRO A 468 11.25 -11.71 13.33
C PRO A 468 11.43 -13.02 12.56
N MET A 469 11.38 -14.16 13.25
CA MET A 469 11.43 -15.51 12.66
C MET A 469 10.13 -15.96 11.95
N GLY A 470 9.20 -15.05 11.63
CA GLY A 470 7.93 -15.35 10.98
C GLY A 470 6.86 -16.04 11.82
N LEU A 471 7.12 -16.31 13.11
CA LEU A 471 6.19 -17.02 14.00
C LEU A 471 4.86 -16.25 14.22
N PRO A 472 3.74 -16.95 14.49
CA PRO A 472 2.47 -16.31 14.81
C PRO A 472 2.54 -15.39 16.03
N VAL A 473 1.87 -14.23 15.94
CA VAL A 473 1.71 -13.27 17.04
C VAL A 473 0.23 -13.18 17.41
N ALA A 474 -0.07 -13.33 18.69
CA ALA A 474 -1.37 -12.98 19.27
C ALA A 474 -1.31 -11.58 19.87
N LEU A 475 -2.38 -10.80 19.72
CA LEU A 475 -2.50 -9.46 20.30
C LEU A 475 -3.61 -9.42 21.36
N SER A 476 -3.33 -8.76 22.48
CA SER A 476 -4.31 -8.43 23.51
C SER A 476 -4.16 -6.98 23.95
N VAL A 477 -5.17 -6.43 24.64
CA VAL A 477 -5.13 -5.07 25.19
C VAL A 477 -5.65 -5.06 26.62
N ALA A 478 -4.99 -4.29 27.48
CA ALA A 478 -5.46 -3.92 28.81
C ALA A 478 -5.71 -2.41 28.87
N SER A 479 -6.58 -2.00 29.79
CA SER A 479 -6.94 -0.60 30.06
C SER A 479 -6.80 -0.34 31.55
N ASP A 480 -6.22 0.79 31.95
CA ASP A 480 -6.21 1.18 33.35
C ASP A 480 -7.59 1.72 33.77
N THR A 481 -8.24 1.04 34.70
CA THR A 481 -9.71 1.06 34.91
C THR A 481 -10.25 2.34 35.58
N LYS A 482 -9.56 3.48 35.43
CA LYS A 482 -9.84 4.77 36.09
C LYS A 482 -10.89 5.63 35.36
N SER A 483 -11.28 5.23 34.15
CA SER A 483 -12.16 5.97 33.25
C SER A 483 -13.43 5.17 32.90
N PRO A 484 -14.53 5.31 33.66
CA PRO A 484 -15.79 4.69 33.29
C PRO A 484 -16.28 5.23 31.94
N GLY A 485 -16.57 4.32 31.00
CA GLY A 485 -17.10 4.64 29.68
C GLY A 485 -16.16 4.41 28.49
N ILE A 486 -14.89 4.06 28.70
CA ILE A 486 -13.94 3.70 27.61
C ILE A 486 -13.69 2.20 27.62
N ASP A 487 -14.22 1.49 26.62
CA ASP A 487 -13.91 0.09 26.36
C ASP A 487 -12.82 -0.02 25.28
N ALA A 488 -11.93 -1.01 25.41
CA ALA A 488 -10.92 -1.33 24.42
C ALA A 488 -10.79 -2.85 24.26
N TYR A 489 -10.77 -3.35 23.02
CA TYR A 489 -10.57 -4.76 22.72
C TYR A 489 -9.85 -4.99 21.39
N MET A 490 -9.10 -6.09 21.29
CA MET A 490 -8.51 -6.52 20.03
C MET A 490 -9.53 -7.31 19.21
N ASN A 491 -9.65 -6.99 17.93
CA ASN A 491 -10.27 -7.83 16.91
C ASN A 491 -9.19 -8.19 15.88
N ASP A 492 -8.51 -9.31 16.13
CA ASP A 492 -7.33 -9.71 15.34
C ASP A 492 -6.29 -8.56 15.39
N HIS A 493 -5.74 -8.12 14.25
CA HIS A 493 -4.79 -7.00 14.16
C HIS A 493 -5.42 -5.59 14.31
N PHE A 494 -6.69 -5.46 14.70
CA PHE A 494 -7.36 -4.17 14.87
C PHE A 494 -7.73 -3.92 16.34
N LEU A 495 -7.07 -2.94 16.97
CA LEU A 495 -7.50 -2.41 18.26
C LEU A 495 -8.75 -1.56 18.04
N ILE A 496 -9.84 -1.93 18.69
CA ILE A 496 -11.11 -1.20 18.69
C ILE A 496 -11.30 -0.54 20.05
N ILE A 497 -11.52 0.77 20.03
CA ILE A 497 -11.82 1.58 21.21
C ILE A 497 -13.24 2.15 21.03
N THR A 498 -14.10 2.01 22.04
CA THR A 498 -15.49 2.49 22.00
C THR A 498 -15.83 3.32 23.23
N ASN A 499 -16.62 4.36 23.01
CA ASN A 499 -17.13 5.23 24.05
C ASN A 499 -18.59 4.89 24.36
N GLN A 500 -18.86 4.52 25.61
CA GLN A 500 -20.19 4.19 26.11
C GLN A 500 -20.88 5.38 26.81
N HIS A 501 -20.21 6.52 27.01
CA HIS A 501 -20.69 7.60 27.86
C HIS A 501 -20.53 9.00 27.22
N GLN A 502 -21.58 9.83 27.29
CA GLN A 502 -21.53 11.24 26.89
C GLN A 502 -21.05 12.18 28.03
N GLY A 503 -20.36 11.62 29.04
CA GLY A 503 -19.92 12.35 30.23
C GLY A 503 -18.50 12.93 30.13
N HIS A 504 -17.97 13.38 31.27
CA HIS A 504 -16.59 13.85 31.37
C HIS A 504 -15.58 12.69 31.29
N LEU A 505 -15.18 12.35 30.06
CA LEU A 505 -14.10 11.41 29.79
C LEU A 505 -12.78 11.90 30.44
N LYS A 506 -12.17 11.02 31.24
CA LYS A 506 -10.83 11.18 31.84
C LYS A 506 -9.79 10.51 30.95
N SER A 507 -8.53 10.93 31.03
CA SER A 507 -7.42 10.24 30.35
C SER A 507 -7.34 8.78 30.78
N THR A 508 -7.08 7.88 29.83
CA THR A 508 -7.03 6.43 30.04
C THR A 508 -5.77 5.85 29.43
N LYS A 509 -4.99 5.07 30.18
CA LYS A 509 -3.83 4.37 29.64
C LYS A 509 -4.27 3.03 29.04
N LEU A 510 -3.90 2.78 27.79
CA LEU A 510 -3.96 1.46 27.17
C LEU A 510 -2.58 0.81 27.08
N SER A 511 -2.59 -0.51 27.20
CA SER A 511 -1.41 -1.36 27.08
C SER A 511 -1.72 -2.49 26.10
N VAL A 512 -1.15 -2.43 24.90
CA VAL A 512 -1.30 -3.49 23.88
C VAL A 512 -0.14 -4.45 24.00
N THR A 513 -0.42 -5.75 24.11
CA THR A 513 0.59 -6.80 24.28
C THR A 513 0.60 -7.73 23.06
N ALA A 514 1.73 -7.80 22.38
CA ALA A 514 2.05 -8.85 21.42
C ALA A 514 2.65 -10.06 22.15
N HIS A 515 2.22 -11.28 21.78
CA HIS A 515 2.60 -12.52 22.45
C HIS A 515 2.86 -13.66 21.46
N THR A 516 4.01 -14.33 21.63
CA THR A 516 4.41 -15.53 20.89
C THR A 516 5.08 -16.50 21.88
N ASN A 517 4.59 -17.74 21.93
CA ASN A 517 5.17 -18.85 22.73
C ASN A 517 5.49 -18.54 24.22
N GLY A 518 4.76 -17.61 24.85
CA GLY A 518 4.98 -17.17 26.23
C GLY A 518 5.68 -15.81 26.34
N ILE A 519 6.54 -15.49 25.38
CA ILE A 519 7.32 -14.24 25.30
C ILE A 519 6.40 -13.09 24.87
N ARG A 520 6.64 -11.88 25.39
CA ARG A 520 5.76 -10.71 25.26
C ARG A 520 6.51 -9.42 25.00
N THR A 521 5.89 -8.56 24.19
CA THR A 521 6.24 -7.14 24.05
C THR A 521 4.99 -6.31 24.30
N GLN A 522 5.12 -5.23 25.06
CA GLN A 522 4.01 -4.35 25.42
C GLN A 522 4.27 -2.93 24.90
N ALA A 523 3.25 -2.34 24.27
CA ALA A 523 3.22 -0.96 23.83
C ALA A 523 2.17 -0.20 24.65
N ASP A 524 2.60 0.90 25.28
CA ASP A 524 1.81 1.70 26.22
C ASP A 524 1.55 3.10 25.66
N PHE A 525 0.31 3.58 25.74
CA PHE A 525 -0.04 4.95 25.36
C PHE A 525 -1.30 5.45 26.09
N ASN A 526 -1.43 6.76 26.25
CA ASN A 526 -2.60 7.41 26.87
C ASN A 526 -3.60 7.87 25.80
N ILE A 527 -4.89 7.71 26.06
CA ILE A 527 -5.97 8.33 25.30
C ILE A 527 -6.48 9.54 26.08
N MET A 528 -6.35 10.72 25.47
CA MET A 528 -6.84 12.01 25.96
C MET A 528 -8.02 12.52 25.13
N PHE A 529 -8.80 13.44 25.71
CA PHE A 529 -10.08 13.87 25.13
C PHE A 529 -10.21 15.39 25.02
N SER A 530 -10.36 15.87 23.78
CA SER A 530 -10.44 17.30 23.45
C SER A 530 -11.80 17.69 22.86
N GLY A 531 -12.22 18.94 23.06
CA GLY A 531 -13.37 19.52 22.38
C GLY A 531 -13.11 19.88 20.91
N GLN A 532 -11.84 19.93 20.49
CA GLN A 532 -11.42 20.26 19.12
C GLN A 532 -10.27 19.35 18.68
N ARG A 533 -10.22 19.01 17.38
CA ARG A 533 -9.13 18.20 16.81
C ARG A 533 -7.81 18.97 16.88
N VAL A 534 -6.82 18.41 17.57
CA VAL A 534 -5.43 18.89 17.60
C VAL A 534 -4.54 17.74 17.16
N TRP A 535 -3.59 18.02 16.26
CA TRP A 535 -2.61 17.06 15.79
C TRP A 535 -1.27 17.21 16.51
N PHE A 536 -0.51 16.13 16.68
CA PHE A 536 0.79 16.11 17.37
C PHE A 536 1.55 14.81 17.02
N GLY A 537 2.79 14.69 17.50
CA GLY A 537 3.67 13.53 17.29
C GLY A 537 4.83 13.83 16.33
N LYS A 538 5.81 12.91 16.25
CA LYS A 538 7.04 13.12 15.46
C LYS A 538 6.77 13.18 13.95
N THR A 539 5.80 12.41 13.47
CA THR A 539 5.33 12.42 12.08
C THR A 539 3.81 12.61 12.07
N ILE A 540 3.34 13.68 11.44
CA ILE A 540 1.93 14.09 11.45
C ILE A 540 1.44 14.22 10.01
N ASP A 541 0.50 13.37 9.61
CA ASP A 541 -0.13 13.39 8.30
C ASP A 541 -1.57 13.94 8.40
N ILE A 542 -1.78 15.20 7.99
CA ILE A 542 -3.04 15.96 8.16
C ILE A 542 -3.81 16.08 6.84
N PRO A 543 -4.88 15.31 6.61
CA PRO A 543 -5.71 15.40 5.40
C PRO A 543 -6.70 16.57 5.45
N GLY A 544 -7.14 17.01 4.27
CA GLY A 544 -8.25 17.93 4.10
C GLY A 544 -8.73 18.03 2.65
N GLU A 545 -9.71 18.90 2.42
CA GLU A 545 -10.39 19.06 1.14
C GLU A 545 -10.59 20.56 0.81
N PHE A 546 -10.41 20.94 -0.45
CA PHE A 546 -10.90 22.19 -1.00
C PHE A 546 -12.24 21.91 -1.69
N LYS A 547 -13.30 22.67 -1.39
CA LYS A 547 -14.64 22.45 -1.94
C LYS A 547 -14.97 23.38 -3.12
N ASN A 548 -14.11 24.37 -3.34
CA ASN A 548 -14.19 25.38 -4.40
C ASN A 548 -12.88 26.23 -4.40
N GLN A 549 -12.77 27.14 -5.36
CA GLN A 549 -11.60 28.02 -5.57
C GLN A 549 -11.23 28.93 -4.38
N GLU A 550 -12.21 29.30 -3.56
CA GLU A 550 -12.05 30.20 -2.40
C GLU A 550 -11.88 29.43 -1.08
N SER A 551 -11.79 28.09 -1.13
CA SER A 551 -11.77 27.25 0.07
C SER A 551 -10.52 27.48 0.91
N GLN A 552 -10.74 27.67 2.21
CA GLN A 552 -9.72 27.81 3.23
C GLN A 552 -10.02 26.83 4.37
N ASN A 553 -9.02 26.07 4.79
CA ASN A 553 -9.12 25.18 5.95
C ASN A 553 -8.12 25.62 7.02
N ILE A 554 -8.43 25.35 8.29
CA ILE A 554 -7.53 25.62 9.42
C ILE A 554 -7.37 24.35 10.24
N HIS A 555 -6.13 23.93 10.45
CA HIS A 555 -5.76 22.76 11.26
C HIS A 555 -5.01 23.20 12.50
N ARG A 556 -5.45 22.76 13.69
CA ARG A 556 -4.72 22.96 14.96
C ARG A 556 -3.68 21.86 15.12
N LEU A 557 -2.43 22.19 15.39
CA LEU A 557 -1.40 21.21 15.74
C LEU A 557 -0.38 21.73 16.75
N ILE A 558 0.30 20.82 17.44
CA ILE A 558 1.46 21.14 18.26
C ILE A 558 2.71 21.13 17.37
N LEU A 559 3.53 22.17 17.48
CA LEU A 559 4.88 22.22 16.93
C LEU A 559 5.86 22.52 18.07
N GLU A 560 7.06 21.96 17.98
CA GLU A 560 8.16 22.08 18.94
C GLU A 560 9.49 21.84 18.20
N ASP A 561 10.52 22.60 18.57
CA ASP A 561 11.84 22.54 17.96
C ASP A 561 11.79 22.58 16.42
N ARG A 562 12.65 21.82 15.74
CA ARG A 562 12.83 21.92 14.29
C ARG A 562 11.80 21.09 13.52
N CYS A 563 10.64 21.68 13.25
CA CYS A 563 9.63 21.08 12.39
C CYS A 563 9.85 21.39 10.90
N ARG A 564 9.78 20.35 10.07
CA ARG A 564 9.59 20.45 8.62
C ARG A 564 8.13 20.17 8.24
N LEU A 565 7.53 21.04 7.43
CA LEU A 565 6.19 20.87 6.88
C LEU A 565 6.21 20.91 5.35
N THR A 566 5.57 19.95 4.71
CA THR A 566 5.33 19.90 3.25
C THR A 566 3.86 19.60 2.97
N GLY A 567 3.34 20.03 1.83
CA GLY A 567 1.99 19.66 1.37
C GLY A 567 2.01 18.86 0.07
N TYR A 568 1.01 18.01 -0.12
CA TYR A 568 0.78 17.21 -1.32
C TYR A 568 -0.72 17.10 -1.62
N ASN A 569 -1.11 17.24 -2.89
CA ASN A 569 -2.51 17.16 -3.33
C ASN A 569 -2.66 16.45 -4.69
N GLY A 570 -1.91 15.37 -4.93
CA GLY A 570 -1.98 14.62 -6.19
C GLY A 570 -1.16 15.23 -7.34
N PHE A 571 -0.65 16.45 -7.20
CA PHE A 571 0.34 17.00 -8.14
C PHE A 571 1.77 16.73 -7.67
N MET A 572 2.73 16.77 -8.60
CA MET A 572 4.17 16.61 -8.30
C MET A 572 4.67 17.69 -7.32
N ASN A 573 4.11 18.90 -7.41
CA ASN A 573 4.33 19.99 -6.47
C ASN A 573 3.16 20.12 -5.49
N GLN A 574 3.34 20.97 -4.47
CA GLN A 574 2.34 21.15 -3.42
C GLN A 574 0.98 21.64 -3.93
N ALA A 575 0.95 22.44 -5.01
CA ALA A 575 -0.24 23.02 -5.66
C ALA A 575 -1.36 23.61 -4.76
N PHE A 576 -1.02 23.99 -3.52
CA PHE A 576 -1.78 24.87 -2.64
C PHE A 576 -0.84 25.67 -1.73
N TYR A 577 -1.35 26.73 -1.10
CA TYR A 577 -0.58 27.58 -0.19
C TYR A 577 -0.83 27.18 1.27
N MET A 578 0.25 27.07 2.04
CA MET A 578 0.23 26.94 3.50
C MET A 578 0.66 28.24 4.18
N GLN A 579 -0.05 28.64 5.23
CA GLN A 579 0.30 29.71 6.17
C GLN A 579 0.27 29.15 7.59
N ILE A 580 1.18 29.59 8.47
CA ILE A 580 1.21 29.18 9.88
C ILE A 580 1.02 30.41 10.77
N MET A 581 0.13 30.29 11.75
CA MET A 581 -0.17 31.29 12.76
C MET A 581 -0.02 30.68 14.16
N ASP A 582 0.23 31.52 15.17
CA ASP A 582 0.21 31.10 16.57
C ASP A 582 -1.23 30.92 17.11
N LYS A 583 -1.36 30.52 18.38
CA LYS A 583 -2.65 30.36 19.08
C LYS A 583 -3.51 31.62 19.04
N GLN A 584 -2.89 32.81 18.97
CA GLN A 584 -3.54 34.12 18.93
C GLN A 584 -3.85 34.59 17.49
N GLY A 585 -3.52 33.80 16.46
CA GLY A 585 -3.76 34.13 15.06
C GLY A 585 -2.74 35.08 14.44
N LYS A 586 -1.67 35.44 15.17
CA LYS A 586 -0.57 36.23 14.61
C LYS A 586 0.25 35.33 13.67
N ARG A 587 0.58 35.88 12.50
CA ARG A 587 1.19 35.14 11.39
C ARG A 587 2.69 34.90 11.65
N ILE A 588 3.07 33.65 11.79
CA ILE A 588 4.47 33.20 11.93
C ILE A 588 5.07 32.90 10.55
N VAL A 589 4.27 32.33 9.64
CA VAL A 589 4.67 32.00 8.27
C VAL A 589 3.64 32.53 7.28
N GLY A 590 4.08 33.39 6.35
CA GLY A 590 3.24 33.88 5.25
C GLY A 590 2.93 32.80 4.19
N PRO A 591 1.87 32.96 3.39
CA PRO A 591 1.43 31.93 2.44
C PRO A 591 2.52 31.48 1.45
N ASN A 592 2.82 30.18 1.48
CA ASN A 592 3.94 29.54 0.78
C ASN A 592 3.48 28.26 0.05
N ASP A 593 3.97 28.07 -1.17
CA ASP A 593 3.68 26.94 -2.08
C ASP A 593 4.78 25.86 -2.04
N ARG A 594 5.55 25.79 -0.94
CA ARG A 594 6.77 24.98 -0.79
C ARG A 594 6.93 24.48 0.65
N GLU A 595 7.94 23.62 0.83
CA GLU A 595 8.45 23.17 2.12
C GLU A 595 8.73 24.35 3.09
N ILE A 596 8.45 24.12 4.36
CA ILE A 596 8.75 24.99 5.49
C ILE A 596 9.62 24.17 6.45
N ASP A 597 10.90 24.51 6.62
CA ASP A 597 11.82 23.87 7.58
C ASP A 597 12.33 24.97 8.53
N ARG A 598 11.90 24.94 9.80
CA ARG A 598 12.15 26.00 10.80
C ARG A 598 12.00 25.49 12.23
N TYR A 599 12.56 26.26 13.17
CA TYR A 599 12.31 26.10 14.61
C TYR A 599 10.97 26.75 15.02
N PHE A 600 10.29 26.15 15.99
CA PHE A 600 9.06 26.63 16.62
C PHE A 600 9.16 26.46 18.14
N ASP A 601 8.73 27.48 18.90
CA ASP A 601 8.56 27.35 20.35
C ASP A 601 7.45 26.33 20.66
N ARG A 602 7.63 25.45 21.65
CA ARG A 602 6.64 24.42 22.01
C ARG A 602 5.24 25.02 22.24
N GLY A 603 4.29 24.76 21.35
CA GLY A 603 2.97 25.39 21.42
C GLY A 603 1.96 24.90 20.38
N ILE A 604 0.71 25.36 20.53
CA ILE A 604 -0.37 25.08 19.57
C ILE A 604 -0.36 26.16 18.47
N TYR A 605 -0.24 25.72 17.23
CA TYR A 605 -0.25 26.53 16.02
C TYR A 605 -1.46 26.21 15.13
N HIS A 606 -1.74 27.13 14.22
CA HIS A 606 -2.81 27.04 13.24
C HIS A 606 -2.23 27.05 11.82
N ILE A 607 -2.30 25.91 11.11
CA ILE A 607 -1.97 25.86 9.69
C ILE A 607 -3.23 26.16 8.88
N GLN A 608 -3.19 27.25 8.13
CA GLN A 608 -4.21 27.59 7.14
C GLN A 608 -3.77 27.10 5.76
N THR A 609 -4.63 26.35 5.07
CA THR A 609 -4.44 25.96 3.66
C THR A 609 -5.39 26.72 2.75
N SER A 610 -4.98 27.00 1.51
CA SER A 610 -5.80 27.72 0.53
C SER A 610 -5.32 27.48 -0.90
N LEU A 611 -6.23 27.48 -1.88
CA LEU A 611 -5.88 27.44 -3.30
C LEU A 611 -5.50 28.83 -3.88
N LYS A 612 -5.94 29.91 -3.22
CA LYS A 612 -5.82 31.30 -3.69
C LYS A 612 -5.21 32.20 -2.62
N ILE A 613 -4.31 33.09 -3.02
CA ILE A 613 -3.71 34.13 -2.17
C ILE A 613 -3.77 35.51 -2.84
N GLU A 614 -3.93 36.54 -2.02
CA GLU A 614 -3.89 37.94 -2.46
C GLU A 614 -2.74 38.68 -1.76
N ARG A 615 -1.84 39.27 -2.55
CA ARG A 615 -0.76 40.13 -2.04
C ARG A 615 -1.10 41.59 -2.37
N ARG A 616 -1.45 42.35 -1.34
CA ARG A 616 -1.61 43.81 -1.43
C ARG A 616 -0.23 44.46 -1.32
N GLN A 617 0.23 45.12 -2.38
CA GLN A 617 1.42 45.97 -2.35
C GLN A 617 0.99 47.43 -2.30
N GLN A 618 1.57 48.17 -1.35
CA GLN A 618 1.34 49.60 -1.19
C GLN A 618 2.53 50.36 -1.79
N THR A 619 2.31 50.94 -2.96
CA THR A 619 3.22 51.90 -3.59
C THR A 619 2.74 53.31 -3.32
N GLN A 620 3.64 54.31 -3.33
CA GLN A 620 3.23 55.71 -3.14
C GLN A 620 2.17 56.10 -4.18
N GLY A 621 1.00 56.52 -3.70
CA GLY A 621 -0.15 56.89 -4.52
C GLY A 621 -1.04 55.75 -5.05
N SER A 622 -0.70 54.46 -4.87
CA SER A 622 -1.56 53.36 -5.38
C SER A 622 -1.43 52.03 -4.63
N GLN A 623 -2.58 51.40 -4.36
CA GLN A 623 -2.64 49.99 -3.93
C GLN A 623 -2.68 49.08 -5.17
N LYS A 624 -1.76 48.12 -5.26
CA LYS A 624 -1.76 47.09 -6.29
C LYS A 624 -2.03 45.73 -5.66
N ILE A 625 -3.13 45.08 -6.04
CA ILE A 625 -3.45 43.73 -5.59
C ILE A 625 -2.90 42.74 -6.63
N SER A 626 -2.07 41.80 -6.18
CA SER A 626 -1.60 40.67 -6.98
C SER A 626 -2.20 39.38 -6.42
N THR A 627 -3.18 38.84 -7.14
CA THR A 627 -3.75 37.52 -6.85
C THR A 627 -2.89 36.43 -7.49
N ARG A 628 -2.72 35.30 -6.79
CA ARG A 628 -2.20 34.04 -7.35
C ARG A 628 -3.08 32.90 -6.88
N TYR A 629 -3.31 31.91 -7.73
CA TYR A 629 -4.13 30.76 -7.39
C TYR A 629 -3.66 29.50 -8.12
N TYR A 630 -4.06 28.35 -7.59
CA TYR A 630 -4.15 27.08 -8.30
C TYR A 630 -5.62 26.83 -8.61
N GLU A 631 -5.93 26.37 -9.83
CA GLU A 631 -7.31 26.20 -10.27
C GLU A 631 -8.00 25.04 -9.53
N TYR A 632 -9.18 25.29 -8.98
CA TYR A 632 -10.00 24.23 -8.39
C TYR A 632 -10.61 23.33 -9.48
N GLN A 633 -10.26 22.04 -9.47
CA GLN A 633 -10.88 21.02 -10.31
C GLN A 633 -11.38 19.85 -9.45
N LYS A 634 -12.69 19.58 -9.49
CA LYS A 634 -13.31 18.53 -8.67
C LYS A 634 -12.82 17.14 -9.11
N GLY A 635 -12.31 16.36 -8.17
CA GLY A 635 -11.67 15.06 -8.40
C GLY A 635 -10.22 15.15 -8.90
N LEU A 636 -9.60 16.33 -8.96
CA LEU A 636 -8.21 16.51 -9.36
C LEU A 636 -7.50 17.54 -8.46
N GLY A 637 -6.95 17.05 -7.35
CA GLY A 637 -6.16 17.83 -6.39
C GLY A 637 -6.96 18.80 -5.52
N ASP A 638 -8.26 18.56 -5.43
CA ASP A 638 -9.15 19.10 -4.41
C ASP A 638 -8.89 18.48 -3.02
N GLN A 639 -8.51 17.20 -2.95
CA GLN A 639 -8.01 16.57 -1.73
C GLN A 639 -6.51 16.82 -1.53
N TYR A 640 -6.09 17.10 -0.30
CA TYR A 640 -4.69 17.35 0.05
C TYR A 640 -4.31 16.77 1.42
N VAL A 641 -3.00 16.66 1.66
CA VAL A 641 -2.40 16.29 2.94
C VAL A 641 -1.23 17.23 3.26
N ILE A 642 -1.09 17.60 4.52
CA ILE A 642 0.11 18.25 5.09
C ILE A 642 0.91 17.19 5.84
N HIS A 643 2.18 17.02 5.50
CA HIS A 643 3.13 16.20 6.23
C HIS A 643 3.96 17.13 7.13
N ALA A 644 3.83 17.02 8.44
CA ALA A 644 4.73 17.65 9.40
C ALA A 644 5.65 16.60 10.04
N TYR A 645 6.93 16.92 10.15
CA TYR A 645 7.96 16.10 10.76
C TYR A 645 8.73 16.94 11.78
N CYS A 646 8.57 16.62 13.06
CA CYS A 646 9.18 17.29 14.21
C CYS A 646 9.94 16.23 15.00
N PRO A 647 11.19 15.88 14.63
CA PRO A 647 11.91 14.72 15.18
C PRO A 647 12.11 14.79 16.70
N ASP A 648 12.23 16.01 17.23
CA ASP A 648 12.63 16.30 18.60
C ASP A 648 11.44 16.56 19.54
N VAL A 649 10.19 16.55 19.03
CA VAL A 649 8.98 16.85 19.81
C VAL A 649 8.84 15.93 21.04
N ASN A 650 8.46 16.54 22.15
CA ASN A 650 8.19 15.88 23.41
C ASN A 650 6.75 15.32 23.41
N TYR A 651 6.59 14.05 23.82
CA TYR A 651 5.28 13.39 23.93
C TYR A 651 4.47 13.79 25.16
N ASP A 652 5.07 14.53 26.10
CA ASP A 652 4.34 15.27 27.13
C ASP A 652 3.27 16.19 26.49
N LEU A 653 2.04 16.13 27.01
CA LEU A 653 0.89 16.90 26.53
C LEU A 653 0.26 17.79 27.63
N ASP A 654 1.00 18.18 28.67
CA ASP A 654 0.55 19.12 29.72
C ASP A 654 -0.05 20.42 29.18
N LEU A 655 0.36 20.86 27.98
CA LEU A 655 -0.22 22.03 27.29
C LEU A 655 -1.71 21.87 26.95
N LEU A 656 -2.23 20.65 26.82
CA LEU A 656 -3.64 20.38 26.55
C LEU A 656 -4.49 20.36 27.82
N ALA A 657 -3.90 20.07 28.99
CA ALA A 657 -4.59 20.24 30.27
C ALA A 657 -4.97 21.72 30.52
N GLN A 658 -4.25 22.65 29.90
CA GLN A 658 -4.45 24.09 29.99
C GLN A 658 -5.48 24.66 28.99
N ASP A 659 -5.94 23.89 27.99
CA ASP A 659 -6.86 24.38 26.94
C ASP A 659 -8.35 24.19 27.27
N ASN A 660 -8.69 24.01 28.57
CA ASN A 660 -10.06 23.85 29.06
C ASN A 660 -10.81 25.20 29.18
N THR A 661 -11.46 25.62 28.10
CA THR A 661 -12.69 26.44 28.18
C THR A 661 -13.87 25.47 28.43
N ASP A 662 -14.52 25.42 29.59
CA ASP A 662 -14.70 26.47 30.60
C ASP A 662 -14.49 26.02 32.06
N SER A 663 -13.74 26.84 32.81
CA SER A 663 -13.61 26.90 34.28
C SER A 663 -12.80 25.79 35.01
N PRO A 664 -12.17 26.11 36.17
CA PRO A 664 -10.95 25.43 36.62
C PRO A 664 -11.13 24.52 37.86
N PRO A 665 -10.08 23.77 38.23
CA PRO A 665 -9.52 23.95 39.59
C PRO A 665 -7.98 23.97 39.66
N GLN A 666 -7.49 24.27 40.86
CA GLN A 666 -6.11 24.10 41.31
C GLN A 666 -6.09 23.31 42.64
N PHE A 667 -4.97 22.73 43.12
CA PHE A 667 -3.60 22.85 42.63
C PHE A 667 -3.01 21.45 42.29
N GLN A 668 -1.89 20.89 42.77
CA GLN A 668 -0.89 21.29 43.77
C GLN A 668 0.46 20.61 43.46
N LYS A 669 1.58 21.24 43.85
CA LYS A 669 2.92 20.61 43.77
C LYS A 669 3.13 19.59 44.88
N ASN A 670 3.69 18.43 44.55
CA ASN A 670 4.88 17.80 45.18
C ASN A 670 4.88 16.28 44.92
N PHE A 671 5.99 15.75 44.39
CA PHE A 671 6.82 14.77 45.11
C PHE A 671 8.23 14.72 44.49
N HIS A 672 9.23 14.32 45.26
CA HIS A 672 10.64 14.29 44.89
C HIS A 672 11.17 12.84 44.91
N HIS A 673 12.16 12.57 44.07
CA HIS A 673 13.18 11.51 44.16
C HIS A 673 12.82 10.02 44.07
N SER A 674 13.50 9.38 43.10
CA SER A 674 14.18 8.06 43.18
C SER A 674 13.30 6.80 43.32
N PHE A 675 13.72 5.65 42.79
CA PHE A 675 15.00 5.29 42.15
C PHE A 675 14.85 4.99 40.65
#